data_AF-A0A959NYT5-F1
#
_entry.id   AF-A0A959NYT5-F1
#
_cell.length_a   1.000
_cell.length_b   1.000
_cell.length_c   1.000
_cell.angle_alpha   90.00
_cell.angle_beta   90.00
_cell.angle_gamma   90.00
#
_symmetry.space_group_name_H-M   'P 1'
#
loop_
_entity.id
_entity.type
_entity.pdbx_description
1 polymer ?
#
loop_
_entity_poly.entity_id
_entity_poly.type
_entity_poly.pdbx_seq_one_letter_code
_entity_poly.pdbx_strand_id
1 'polypeptide(L)'
;DSFNASQKEISAIENRLFNSKNSALQFNQAVDKLNNNIQLITSTIAKSVGYLEDLENEKNQAQTKLEESEKKYSTNLELKENLEKEIADLRVKELEEKNNINNIKDKIEFFQTLINNLEGVSQGSKSLIESDGWTNNPKNLLADVGSPKEEYRFAIETALKSVLNNILIDSTDELLSAVDYLKKNQLGKASFLLQQNQIAKKGFINKLNNYSLKRKSKKIENESSFVFWAKDLIETNDKWKSYFDLNLNNIAIVNNIETAASLIKTYPEFSFVTVDGDFISNKGVVEAGSSVNLEDSLFGRRKLLDDLKSEYPKLENNLIKLRRLIDEKEETASKINLKVISDQGKILVNEINNIEKQISQLEYEKTKSANDIERIQNEIQENITELSITENELSNFTLQLEGKSSSINNLKDELNNFENYLKEQEQGFSEFQSNHNNAQIELERIKGEIQNTTSLLNKAKESKESLSNSIEKLHKEIHNSEQEINTINSLVEDTQIEHDEINAEKTVGSESLIKIEEELKSKKNESSELEHKLNNVRNERQNISDRIHQIQIKQNEISIRFENLVNHIRDEYSVQLEKKEFDDIETFSFKTVSEDVHSLKEKLKNLGPINLLAYSEYEEENERLQFLEQQRTDLINSEKDLISTIKEINESAQKVFLETFEQIR
;
A
#
# COMPACT_ATOMS: atom_id res chain seq x y z
N ASP A 1 -21.26 37.57 39.34
CA ASP A 1 -21.30 37.23 37.90
C ASP A 1 -20.23 37.89 37.05
N SER A 2 -20.22 39.22 36.87
CA SER A 2 -19.26 39.94 36.00
C SER A 2 -17.78 39.51 36.20
N PHE A 3 -17.35 39.36 37.45
CA PHE A 3 -16.03 38.84 37.83
C PHE A 3 -15.77 37.43 37.25
N ASN A 4 -16.65 36.46 37.52
CA ASN A 4 -16.53 35.07 37.04
C ASN A 4 -16.58 34.97 35.50
N ALA A 5 -17.34 35.84 34.83
CA ALA A 5 -17.37 35.92 33.37
C ALA A 5 -16.02 36.41 32.83
N SER A 6 -15.50 37.51 33.36
CA SER A 6 -14.19 38.06 33.01
C SER A 6 -13.06 37.05 33.26
N GLN A 7 -13.16 36.26 34.34
CA GLN A 7 -12.13 35.27 34.70
C GLN A 7 -12.12 34.08 33.73
N LYS A 8 -13.30 33.65 33.24
CA LYS A 8 -13.39 32.67 32.14
C LYS A 8 -12.85 33.22 30.81
N GLU A 9 -13.07 34.50 30.52
CA GLU A 9 -12.51 35.14 29.32
C GLU A 9 -10.98 35.20 29.38
N ILE A 10 -10.39 35.56 30.53
CA ILE A 10 -8.92 35.52 30.69
C ILE A 10 -8.39 34.13 30.43
N SER A 11 -8.93 33.08 31.04
CA SER A 11 -8.42 31.71 30.79
C SER A 11 -8.72 31.17 29.39
N ALA A 12 -9.68 31.74 28.66
CA ALA A 12 -9.81 31.48 27.23
C ALA A 12 -8.72 32.18 26.40
N ILE A 13 -8.30 33.40 26.78
CA ILE A 13 -7.21 34.14 26.15
C ILE A 13 -5.85 33.50 26.50
N GLU A 14 -5.62 33.07 27.75
CA GLU A 14 -4.42 32.35 28.20
C GLU A 14 -4.20 31.07 27.38
N ASN A 15 -5.25 30.27 27.18
CA ASN A 15 -5.18 29.06 26.35
C ASN A 15 -4.90 29.38 24.87
N ARG A 16 -5.49 30.44 24.31
CA ARG A 16 -5.18 30.90 22.94
C ARG A 16 -3.73 31.34 22.81
N LEU A 17 -3.24 32.17 23.74
CA LEU A 17 -1.87 32.67 23.77
C LEU A 17 -0.86 31.51 23.93
N PHE A 18 -1.14 30.52 24.79
CA PHE A 18 -0.32 29.31 24.90
C PHE A 18 -0.30 28.50 23.59
N ASN A 19 -1.45 28.31 22.93
CA ASN A 19 -1.53 27.61 21.67
C ASN A 19 -0.78 28.34 20.55
N SER A 20 -1.03 29.63 20.33
CA SER A 20 -0.30 30.45 19.35
C SER A 20 1.20 30.46 19.63
N LYS A 21 1.63 30.45 20.90
CA LYS A 21 3.05 30.39 21.28
C LYS A 21 3.69 29.06 20.90
N ASN A 22 2.96 27.96 21.02
CA ASN A 22 3.41 26.65 20.56
C ASN A 22 3.44 26.58 19.02
N SER A 23 2.44 27.14 18.32
CA SER A 23 2.43 27.22 16.85
C SER A 23 3.61 28.03 16.31
N ALA A 24 3.88 29.22 16.85
CA ALA A 24 5.03 30.04 16.46
C ALA A 24 6.37 29.31 16.69
N LEU A 25 6.48 28.54 17.77
CA LEU A 25 7.67 27.73 18.07
C LEU A 25 7.79 26.53 17.12
N GLN A 26 6.68 25.92 16.70
CA GLN A 26 6.66 24.88 15.67
C GLN A 26 7.05 25.41 14.29
N PHE A 27 6.52 26.57 13.87
CA PHE A 27 6.86 27.20 12.60
C PHE A 27 8.36 27.58 12.52
N ASN A 28 8.92 28.17 13.59
CA ASN A 28 10.38 28.40 13.67
C ASN A 28 11.18 27.08 13.53
N GLN A 29 10.79 26.02 14.25
CA GLN A 29 11.44 24.72 14.14
C GLN A 29 11.26 24.05 12.76
N ALA A 30 10.20 24.36 12.01
CA ALA A 30 10.02 23.91 10.64
C ALA A 30 10.99 24.66 9.71
N VAL A 31 11.03 26.00 9.78
CA VAL A 31 11.95 26.85 9.01
C VAL A 31 13.42 26.45 9.24
N ASP A 32 13.83 26.20 10.49
CA ASP A 32 15.19 25.73 10.80
C ASP A 32 15.50 24.37 10.15
N LYS A 33 14.58 23.41 10.19
CA LYS A 33 14.77 22.09 9.55
C LYS A 33 14.86 22.21 8.03
N LEU A 34 14.00 23.02 7.41
CA LEU A 34 13.98 23.25 5.98
C LEU A 34 15.26 23.98 5.50
N ASN A 35 15.75 24.97 6.25
CA ASN A 35 17.04 25.61 6.00
C ASN A 35 18.23 24.64 6.05
N ASN A 36 18.28 23.77 7.08
CA ASN A 36 19.30 22.72 7.16
C ASN A 36 19.20 21.73 5.98
N ASN A 37 17.98 21.41 5.52
CA ASN A 37 17.77 20.55 4.35
C ASN A 37 18.28 21.20 3.06
N ILE A 38 18.04 22.50 2.85
CA ILE A 38 18.63 23.26 1.73
C ILE A 38 20.17 23.18 1.75
N GLN A 39 20.82 23.33 2.91
CA GLN A 39 22.29 23.23 3.00
C GLN A 39 22.81 21.85 2.58
N LEU A 40 22.13 20.76 3.00
CA LEU A 40 22.49 19.39 2.61
C LEU A 40 22.33 19.15 1.11
N ILE A 41 21.24 19.64 0.51
CA ILE A 41 21.00 19.53 -0.94
C ILE A 41 22.03 20.39 -1.71
N THR A 42 22.33 21.60 -1.25
CA THR A 42 23.34 22.50 -1.85
C THR A 42 24.74 21.88 -1.83
N SER A 43 25.14 21.28 -0.70
CA SER A 43 26.38 20.50 -0.58
C SER A 43 26.43 19.30 -1.55
N THR A 44 25.28 18.69 -1.83
CA THR A 44 25.17 17.57 -2.78
C THR A 44 25.29 18.06 -4.22
N ILE A 45 24.59 19.14 -4.59
CA ILE A 45 24.71 19.82 -5.89
C ILE A 45 26.16 20.21 -6.17
N ALA A 46 26.87 20.79 -5.18
CA ALA A 46 28.28 21.19 -5.34
C ALA A 46 29.20 20.00 -5.69
N LYS A 47 28.95 18.81 -5.12
CA LYS A 47 29.69 17.58 -5.47
C LYS A 47 29.32 17.10 -6.87
N SER A 48 28.04 17.09 -7.23
CA SER A 48 27.60 16.70 -8.58
C SER A 48 28.15 17.63 -9.66
N VAL A 49 28.34 18.93 -9.37
CA VAL A 49 29.00 19.87 -10.29
C VAL A 49 30.48 19.53 -10.49
N GLY A 50 31.21 19.16 -9.43
CA GLY A 50 32.60 18.69 -9.56
C GLY A 50 32.71 17.41 -10.41
N TYR A 51 31.87 16.40 -10.14
CA TYR A 51 31.85 15.18 -10.95
C TYR A 51 31.42 15.42 -12.40
N LEU A 52 30.57 16.40 -12.67
CA LEU A 52 30.24 16.81 -14.05
C LEU A 52 31.47 17.41 -14.76
N GLU A 53 32.25 18.26 -14.09
CA GLU A 53 33.48 18.83 -14.64
C GLU A 53 34.55 17.75 -14.89
N ASP A 54 34.71 16.78 -14.00
CA ASP A 54 35.59 15.62 -14.21
C ASP A 54 35.15 14.78 -15.43
N LEU A 55 33.86 14.44 -15.53
CA LEU A 55 33.32 13.63 -16.63
C LEU A 55 33.37 14.35 -17.98
N GLU A 56 33.13 15.66 -18.03
CA GLU A 56 33.28 16.44 -19.27
C GLU A 56 34.75 16.48 -19.72
N ASN A 57 35.71 16.52 -18.78
CA ASN A 57 37.13 16.39 -19.10
C ASN A 57 37.49 14.97 -19.61
N GLU A 58 36.96 13.89 -19.02
CA GLU A 58 37.15 12.52 -19.52
C GLU A 58 36.56 12.35 -20.93
N LYS A 59 35.35 12.89 -21.17
CA LYS A 59 34.70 12.91 -22.48
C LYS A 59 35.55 13.59 -23.56
N ASN A 60 36.06 14.79 -23.29
CA ASN A 60 36.92 15.53 -24.21
C ASN A 60 38.22 14.76 -24.53
N GLN A 61 38.81 14.08 -23.54
CA GLN A 61 39.96 13.20 -23.78
C GLN A 61 39.60 11.98 -24.62
N ALA A 62 38.43 11.36 -24.41
CA ALA A 62 37.96 10.23 -25.21
C ALA A 62 37.65 10.62 -26.67
N GLN A 63 37.03 11.80 -26.89
CA GLN A 63 36.83 12.35 -28.23
C GLN A 63 38.16 12.63 -28.94
N THR A 64 39.15 13.22 -28.26
CA THR A 64 40.48 13.47 -28.83
C THR A 64 41.16 12.15 -29.29
N LYS A 65 41.09 11.10 -28.47
CA LYS A 65 41.59 9.75 -28.83
C LYS A 65 40.83 9.14 -30.00
N LEU A 66 39.52 9.41 -30.13
CA LEU A 66 38.69 8.92 -31.24
C LEU A 66 39.11 9.60 -32.55
N GLU A 67 39.26 10.92 -32.57
CA GLU A 67 39.74 11.67 -33.74
C GLU A 67 41.14 11.20 -34.20
N GLU A 68 42.06 10.96 -33.26
CA GLU A 68 43.36 10.36 -33.56
C GLU A 68 43.24 8.95 -34.17
N SER A 69 42.33 8.12 -33.65
CA SER A 69 42.08 6.76 -34.13
C SER A 69 41.42 6.75 -35.52
N GLU A 70 40.48 7.64 -35.80
CA GLU A 70 39.83 7.78 -37.11
C GLU A 70 40.80 8.31 -38.16
N LYS A 71 41.61 9.32 -37.83
CA LYS A 71 42.67 9.84 -38.70
C LYS A 71 43.70 8.76 -39.03
N LYS A 72 44.10 7.96 -38.03
CA LYS A 72 45.00 6.81 -38.19
C LYS A 72 44.37 5.68 -39.00
N TYR A 73 43.06 5.44 -38.87
CA TYR A 73 42.33 4.49 -39.71
C TYR A 73 42.33 4.94 -41.18
N SER A 74 41.96 6.19 -41.45
CA SER A 74 41.91 6.78 -42.80
C SER A 74 43.29 6.75 -43.49
N THR A 75 44.34 7.19 -42.81
CA THR A 75 45.72 7.17 -43.36
C THR A 75 46.19 5.74 -43.67
N ASN A 76 45.84 4.76 -42.83
CA ASN A 76 46.20 3.36 -43.06
C ASN A 76 45.35 2.70 -44.16
N LEU A 77 44.09 3.13 -44.35
CA LEU A 77 43.25 2.66 -45.45
C LEU A 77 43.82 3.13 -46.79
N GLU A 78 44.10 4.43 -46.93
CA GLU A 78 44.72 5.01 -48.13
C GLU A 78 46.09 4.37 -48.44
N LEU A 79 46.93 4.18 -47.42
CA LEU A 79 48.22 3.48 -47.58
C LEU A 79 48.03 2.04 -48.08
N LYS A 80 47.03 1.33 -47.55
CA LYS A 80 46.75 -0.06 -47.93
C LYS A 80 46.19 -0.16 -49.35
N GLU A 81 45.24 0.69 -49.74
CA GLU A 81 44.68 0.72 -51.10
C GLU A 81 45.75 1.03 -52.15
N ASN A 82 46.67 1.97 -51.84
CA ASN A 82 47.82 2.25 -52.71
C ASN A 82 48.78 1.05 -52.81
N LEU A 83 49.07 0.35 -51.70
CA LEU A 83 49.89 -0.87 -51.74
C LEU A 83 49.23 -2.00 -52.55
N GLU A 84 47.93 -2.25 -52.37
CA GLU A 84 47.19 -3.27 -53.11
C GLU A 84 47.15 -2.97 -54.62
N LYS A 85 47.06 -1.67 -54.99
CA LYS A 85 47.18 -1.22 -56.38
C LYS A 85 48.59 -1.41 -56.94
N GLU A 86 49.65 -1.05 -56.20
CA GLU A 86 51.03 -1.30 -56.63
C GLU A 86 51.30 -2.80 -56.81
N ILE A 87 50.78 -3.66 -55.91
CA ILE A 87 50.89 -5.11 -56.01
C ILE A 87 50.21 -5.62 -57.30
N ALA A 88 49.01 -5.11 -57.64
CA ALA A 88 48.33 -5.45 -58.88
C ALA A 88 49.15 -5.07 -60.13
N ASP A 89 49.67 -3.83 -60.18
CA ASP A 89 50.51 -3.35 -61.29
C ASP A 89 51.83 -4.14 -61.43
N LEU A 90 52.38 -4.65 -60.33
CA LEU A 90 53.57 -5.51 -60.33
C LEU A 90 53.24 -6.96 -60.74
N ARG A 91 52.09 -7.50 -60.34
CA ARG A 91 51.61 -8.84 -60.74
C ARG A 91 51.31 -8.91 -62.25
N VAL A 92 50.83 -7.83 -62.87
CA VAL A 92 50.70 -7.75 -64.35
C VAL A 92 52.09 -7.89 -65.01
N LYS A 93 53.09 -7.13 -64.54
CA LYS A 93 54.47 -7.22 -65.05
C LYS A 93 55.11 -8.58 -64.79
N GLU A 94 54.75 -9.26 -63.70
CA GLU A 94 55.21 -10.63 -63.43
C GLU A 94 54.72 -11.61 -64.51
N LEU A 95 53.47 -11.46 -64.97
CA LEU A 95 52.90 -12.28 -66.04
C LEU A 95 53.54 -11.95 -67.40
N GLU A 96 53.80 -10.67 -67.69
CA GLU A 96 54.48 -10.23 -68.92
C GLU A 96 55.90 -10.81 -69.03
N GLU A 97 56.73 -10.62 -68.00
CA GLU A 97 58.09 -11.18 -67.94
C GLU A 97 58.09 -12.72 -67.98
N LYS A 98 57.18 -13.37 -67.24
CA LYS A 98 57.04 -14.84 -67.27
C LYS A 98 56.68 -15.36 -68.66
N ASN A 99 55.81 -14.67 -69.40
CA ASN A 99 55.47 -15.03 -70.77
C ASN A 99 56.66 -14.81 -71.73
N ASN A 100 57.43 -13.72 -71.55
CA ASN A 100 58.65 -13.47 -72.31
C ASN A 100 59.73 -14.56 -72.07
N ILE A 101 59.94 -14.94 -70.81
CA ILE A 101 60.86 -16.02 -70.40
C ILE A 101 60.46 -17.36 -71.03
N ASN A 102 59.17 -17.70 -71.05
CA ASN A 102 58.67 -18.89 -71.75
C ASN A 102 58.96 -18.82 -73.26
N ASN A 103 58.59 -17.72 -73.93
CA ASN A 103 58.81 -17.55 -75.37
C ASN A 103 60.29 -17.67 -75.77
N ILE A 104 61.22 -17.17 -74.94
CA ILE A 104 62.66 -17.31 -75.17
C ILE A 104 63.15 -18.73 -74.88
N LYS A 105 62.63 -19.39 -73.84
CA LYS A 105 62.93 -20.80 -73.56
C LYS A 105 62.51 -21.71 -74.71
N ASP A 106 61.30 -21.52 -75.23
CA ASP A 106 60.76 -22.34 -76.32
C ASP A 106 61.58 -22.16 -77.62
N LYS A 107 62.06 -20.92 -77.89
CA LYS A 107 63.03 -20.64 -78.97
C LYS A 107 64.39 -21.29 -78.75
N ILE A 108 64.91 -21.29 -77.51
CA ILE A 108 66.16 -21.98 -77.16
C ILE A 108 66.02 -23.49 -77.40
N GLU A 109 64.90 -24.09 -76.99
CA GLU A 109 64.62 -25.52 -77.17
C GLU A 109 64.46 -25.88 -78.65
N PHE A 110 63.78 -25.04 -79.44
CA PHE A 110 63.65 -25.15 -80.89
C PHE A 110 65.00 -25.10 -81.62
N PHE A 111 65.78 -24.02 -81.47
CA PHE A 111 67.07 -23.89 -82.15
C PHE A 111 68.09 -24.94 -81.68
N GLN A 112 68.07 -25.33 -80.40
CA GLN A 112 68.90 -26.43 -79.91
C GLN A 112 68.50 -27.78 -80.53
N THR A 113 67.21 -28.02 -80.74
CA THR A 113 66.71 -29.23 -81.41
C THR A 113 67.13 -29.28 -82.88
N LEU A 114 66.97 -28.17 -83.62
CA LEU A 114 67.41 -28.06 -85.02
C LEU A 114 68.92 -28.33 -85.19
N ILE A 115 69.75 -27.77 -84.30
CA ILE A 115 71.21 -27.95 -84.32
C ILE A 115 71.58 -29.39 -83.94
N ASN A 116 71.02 -29.94 -82.85
CA ASN A 116 71.33 -31.31 -82.41
C ASN A 116 70.88 -32.37 -83.42
N ASN A 117 69.74 -32.16 -84.09
CA ASN A 117 69.25 -33.04 -85.15
C ASN A 117 70.01 -32.87 -86.47
N LEU A 118 70.90 -31.88 -86.58
CA LEU A 118 71.60 -31.50 -87.83
C LEU A 118 70.59 -31.28 -88.98
N GLU A 119 69.52 -30.55 -88.68
CA GLU A 119 68.36 -30.42 -89.56
C GLU A 119 68.63 -29.45 -90.72
N GLY A 120 68.51 -29.97 -91.95
CA GLY A 120 68.96 -29.31 -93.19
C GLY A 120 70.33 -29.77 -93.69
N VAL A 121 71.06 -30.57 -92.90
CA VAL A 121 72.40 -31.11 -93.26
C VAL A 121 72.28 -32.38 -94.10
N SER A 122 73.16 -32.55 -95.10
CA SER A 122 73.15 -33.75 -95.95
C SER A 122 73.49 -35.02 -95.16
N GLN A 123 72.88 -36.16 -95.49
CA GLN A 123 73.03 -37.41 -94.73
C GLN A 123 74.49 -37.83 -94.51
N GLY A 124 75.37 -37.70 -95.51
CA GLY A 124 76.77 -38.04 -95.35
C GLY A 124 77.57 -37.02 -94.53
N SER A 125 77.22 -35.72 -94.62
CA SER A 125 77.79 -34.71 -93.71
C SER A 125 77.35 -34.99 -92.27
N LYS A 126 76.06 -35.29 -92.06
CA LYS A 126 75.48 -35.65 -90.75
C LYS A 126 76.18 -36.86 -90.13
N SER A 127 76.23 -37.98 -90.85
CA SER A 127 76.89 -39.19 -90.35
C SER A 127 78.39 -39.03 -90.10
N LEU A 128 79.10 -38.11 -90.77
CA LEU A 128 80.50 -37.79 -90.43
C LEU A 128 80.65 -36.91 -89.19
N ILE A 129 79.71 -36.01 -88.90
CA ILE A 129 79.71 -35.22 -87.67
C ILE A 129 79.44 -36.15 -86.47
N GLU A 130 78.44 -37.01 -86.59
CA GLU A 130 78.00 -37.96 -85.55
C GLU A 130 79.00 -39.09 -85.28
N SER A 131 79.88 -39.45 -86.23
CA SER A 131 80.78 -40.61 -86.08
C SER A 131 82.24 -40.24 -85.81
N ASP A 132 82.86 -40.99 -84.90
CA ASP A 132 84.27 -40.85 -84.54
C ASP A 132 85.15 -41.87 -85.28
N GLY A 133 86.45 -41.54 -85.41
CA GLY A 133 87.46 -42.45 -85.98
C GLY A 133 87.97 -42.10 -87.39
N TRP A 134 87.43 -41.07 -88.05
CA TRP A 134 87.97 -40.56 -89.33
C TRP A 134 88.87 -39.32 -89.16
N THR A 135 88.69 -38.54 -88.08
CA THR A 135 89.59 -37.46 -87.66
C THR A 135 89.53 -37.29 -86.13
N ASN A 136 90.56 -36.64 -85.57
CA ASN A 136 90.59 -36.14 -84.19
C ASN A 136 90.36 -34.62 -84.12
N ASN A 137 90.23 -33.93 -85.26
CA ASN A 137 89.99 -32.50 -85.30
C ASN A 137 88.51 -32.17 -84.99
N PRO A 138 88.21 -30.94 -84.51
CA PRO A 138 86.83 -30.47 -84.36
C PRO A 138 86.07 -30.47 -85.69
N LYS A 139 85.09 -31.37 -85.81
CA LYS A 139 84.21 -31.52 -86.97
C LYS A 139 83.23 -30.35 -87.03
N ASN A 140 83.38 -29.44 -87.99
CA ASN A 140 82.55 -28.23 -88.12
C ASN A 140 81.97 -28.12 -89.53
N LEU A 141 80.73 -27.66 -89.66
CA LEU A 141 80.19 -27.14 -90.91
C LEU A 141 80.59 -25.68 -91.11
N LEU A 142 80.60 -25.18 -92.35
CA LEU A 142 80.70 -23.74 -92.60
C LEU A 142 79.56 -22.96 -91.92
N ALA A 143 78.37 -23.57 -91.81
CA ALA A 143 77.20 -23.00 -91.14
C ALA A 143 77.41 -22.75 -89.62
N ASP A 144 78.26 -23.53 -88.96
CA ASP A 144 78.48 -23.48 -87.50
C ASP A 144 79.47 -22.40 -87.06
N VAL A 145 80.39 -22.01 -87.94
CA VAL A 145 81.61 -21.25 -87.58
C VAL A 145 81.51 -19.74 -87.84
N GLY A 146 80.32 -19.25 -88.23
CA GLY A 146 80.08 -17.84 -88.43
C GLY A 146 78.59 -17.50 -88.50
N SER A 147 78.31 -16.21 -88.64
CA SER A 147 76.97 -15.66 -88.82
C SER A 147 77.02 -14.48 -89.79
N PRO A 148 75.91 -14.16 -90.48
CA PRO A 148 75.79 -12.90 -91.19
C PRO A 148 75.52 -11.76 -90.19
N LYS A 149 75.66 -10.52 -90.64
CA LYS A 149 74.93 -9.40 -90.02
C LYS A 149 73.44 -9.53 -90.35
N GLU A 150 72.59 -9.26 -89.37
CA GLU A 150 71.15 -9.56 -89.46
C GLU A 150 70.45 -8.84 -90.61
N GLU A 151 70.82 -7.59 -90.93
CA GLU A 151 70.20 -6.82 -92.02
C GLU A 151 70.48 -7.40 -93.42
N TYR A 152 71.44 -8.33 -93.54
CA TYR A 152 71.89 -8.93 -94.79
C TYR A 152 71.85 -10.46 -94.77
N ARG A 153 71.12 -11.05 -93.81
CA ARG A 153 71.04 -12.50 -93.58
C ARG A 153 70.68 -13.28 -94.85
N PHE A 154 69.62 -12.89 -95.56
CA PHE A 154 69.19 -13.54 -96.81
C PHE A 154 70.27 -13.50 -97.90
N ALA A 155 70.79 -12.30 -98.20
CA ALA A 155 71.83 -12.09 -99.20
C ALA A 155 73.08 -12.95 -98.96
N ILE A 156 73.53 -13.02 -97.71
CA ILE A 156 74.69 -13.83 -97.33
C ILE A 156 74.37 -15.33 -97.35
N GLU A 157 73.19 -15.74 -96.91
CA GLU A 157 72.78 -17.15 -96.96
C GLU A 157 72.70 -17.67 -98.38
N THR A 158 72.02 -16.97 -99.32
CA THR A 158 71.99 -17.45 -100.72
C THR A 158 73.39 -17.52 -101.33
N ALA A 159 74.26 -16.55 -101.04
CA ALA A 159 75.65 -16.55 -101.50
C ALA A 159 76.48 -17.75 -100.95
N LEU A 160 76.15 -18.27 -99.76
CA LEU A 160 76.81 -19.43 -99.14
C LEU A 160 76.04 -20.76 -99.28
N LYS A 161 74.78 -20.75 -99.73
CA LYS A 161 73.82 -21.87 -99.72
C LYS A 161 74.40 -23.21 -100.21
N SER A 162 75.17 -23.17 -101.29
CA SER A 162 75.82 -24.35 -101.89
C SER A 162 77.03 -24.90 -101.11
N VAL A 163 77.49 -24.20 -100.07
CA VAL A 163 78.68 -24.54 -99.27
C VAL A 163 78.48 -24.50 -97.75
N LEU A 164 77.36 -24.00 -97.23
CA LEU A 164 77.02 -24.02 -95.79
C LEU A 164 77.08 -25.43 -95.18
N ASN A 165 76.60 -26.43 -95.94
CA ASN A 165 76.55 -27.84 -95.58
C ASN A 165 77.87 -28.61 -95.75
N ASN A 166 78.96 -27.91 -96.05
CA ASN A 166 80.27 -28.52 -96.26
C ASN A 166 81.04 -28.62 -94.94
N ILE A 167 81.63 -29.78 -94.68
CA ILE A 167 82.53 -29.98 -93.53
C ILE A 167 83.87 -29.30 -93.83
N LEU A 168 84.37 -28.52 -92.87
CA LEU A 168 85.68 -27.89 -92.94
C LEU A 168 86.78 -28.93 -92.66
N ILE A 169 87.81 -28.95 -93.50
CA ILE A 169 88.94 -29.89 -93.39
C ILE A 169 90.26 -29.15 -93.56
N ASP A 170 91.17 -29.33 -92.61
CA ASP A 170 92.43 -28.59 -92.55
C ASP A 170 93.57 -29.32 -93.31
N SER A 171 93.39 -30.58 -93.76
CA SER A 171 94.41 -31.33 -94.52
C SER A 171 93.89 -32.32 -95.58
N THR A 172 94.72 -32.67 -96.57
CA THR A 172 94.38 -33.69 -97.60
C THR A 172 94.23 -35.09 -97.03
N ASP A 173 94.96 -35.41 -95.97
CA ASP A 173 95.01 -36.76 -95.42
C ASP A 173 93.73 -37.03 -94.60
N GLU A 174 93.26 -36.02 -93.88
CA GLU A 174 91.94 -35.97 -93.24
C GLU A 174 90.79 -36.10 -94.26
N LEU A 175 90.89 -35.42 -95.41
CA LEU A 175 89.91 -35.58 -96.51
C LEU A 175 89.88 -37.02 -97.04
N LEU A 176 91.04 -37.67 -97.18
CA LEU A 176 91.12 -39.07 -97.63
C LEU A 176 90.53 -40.02 -96.58
N SER A 177 90.80 -39.81 -95.29
CA SER A 177 90.20 -40.57 -94.19
C SER A 177 88.67 -40.42 -94.14
N ALA A 178 88.15 -39.20 -94.31
CA ALA A 178 86.70 -38.95 -94.39
C ALA A 178 86.03 -39.68 -95.56
N VAL A 179 86.66 -39.65 -96.74
CA VAL A 179 86.15 -40.30 -97.96
C VAL A 179 86.23 -41.82 -97.89
N ASP A 180 87.28 -42.38 -97.29
CA ASP A 180 87.41 -43.82 -97.04
C ASP A 180 86.38 -44.30 -96.01
N TYR A 181 86.17 -43.54 -94.93
CA TYR A 181 85.15 -43.83 -93.91
C TYR A 181 83.73 -43.84 -94.48
N LEU A 182 83.36 -42.83 -95.29
CA LEU A 182 82.06 -42.81 -96.00
C LEU A 182 81.88 -44.03 -96.90
N LYS A 183 82.92 -44.43 -97.65
CA LYS A 183 82.85 -45.56 -98.60
C LYS A 183 82.73 -46.91 -97.90
N LYS A 184 83.57 -47.16 -96.87
CA LYS A 184 83.56 -48.42 -96.11
C LYS A 184 82.22 -48.68 -95.43
N ASN A 185 81.62 -47.63 -94.86
CA ASN A 185 80.38 -47.71 -94.10
C ASN A 185 79.12 -47.39 -94.94
N GLN A 186 79.27 -47.11 -96.24
CA GLN A 186 78.19 -46.80 -97.19
C GLN A 186 77.30 -45.60 -96.78
N LEU A 187 77.85 -44.64 -96.02
CA LEU A 187 77.13 -43.51 -95.38
C LEU A 187 76.74 -42.37 -96.36
N GLY A 188 76.54 -42.68 -97.65
CA GLY A 188 76.18 -41.71 -98.68
C GLY A 188 77.34 -40.82 -99.11
N LYS A 189 77.07 -39.52 -99.28
CA LYS A 189 78.03 -38.50 -99.76
C LYS A 189 78.00 -37.29 -98.85
N ALA A 190 79.16 -36.72 -98.57
CA ALA A 190 79.34 -35.41 -97.94
C ALA A 190 80.08 -34.47 -98.90
N SER A 191 79.96 -33.17 -98.65
CA SER A 191 80.74 -32.13 -99.29
C SER A 191 81.76 -31.56 -98.31
N PHE A 192 82.93 -31.15 -98.81
CA PHE A 192 84.05 -30.70 -97.99
C PHE A 192 84.62 -29.39 -98.49
N LEU A 193 84.99 -28.51 -97.56
CA LEU A 193 85.86 -27.36 -97.83
C LEU A 193 87.25 -27.68 -97.27
N LEU A 194 88.18 -28.01 -98.16
CA LEU A 194 89.59 -28.18 -97.83
C LEU A 194 90.26 -26.80 -97.75
N GLN A 195 91.02 -26.51 -96.68
CA GLN A 195 91.77 -25.26 -96.59
C GLN A 195 92.84 -25.20 -97.69
N GLN A 196 92.59 -24.41 -98.74
CA GLN A 196 93.63 -24.07 -99.71
C GLN A 196 94.61 -23.07 -99.09
N ASN A 197 95.62 -23.60 -98.39
CA ASN A 197 96.89 -22.91 -98.21
C ASN A 197 97.29 -22.24 -99.53
N GLN A 198 97.64 -20.95 -99.50
CA GLN A 198 97.66 -20.09 -100.69
C GLN A 198 98.83 -20.39 -101.65
N ILE A 199 98.83 -21.55 -102.30
CA ILE A 199 99.71 -21.93 -103.42
C ILE A 199 99.23 -21.27 -104.73
N ALA A 200 98.72 -20.05 -104.63
CA ALA A 200 98.61 -19.12 -105.73
C ALA A 200 100.05 -18.73 -106.14
N LYS A 201 100.67 -19.56 -106.99
CA LYS A 201 102.04 -19.37 -107.50
C LYS A 201 102.24 -17.90 -107.88
N LYS A 202 103.25 -17.24 -107.30
CA LYS A 202 103.50 -15.79 -107.40
C LYS A 202 104.06 -15.36 -108.78
N GLY A 203 103.49 -15.90 -109.86
CA GLY A 203 103.81 -15.54 -111.23
C GLY A 203 103.31 -14.15 -111.61
N PHE A 204 103.96 -13.54 -112.60
CA PHE A 204 103.65 -12.18 -113.08
C PHE A 204 102.21 -12.04 -113.57
N ILE A 205 101.68 -13.09 -114.21
CA ILE A 205 100.30 -13.18 -114.74
C ILE A 205 99.26 -13.01 -113.63
N ASN A 206 99.45 -13.68 -112.48
CA ASN A 206 98.52 -13.56 -111.34
C ASN A 206 98.54 -12.14 -110.73
N LYS A 207 99.68 -11.44 -110.76
CA LYS A 207 99.73 -10.03 -110.34
C LYS A 207 98.94 -9.12 -111.28
N LEU A 208 99.00 -9.34 -112.60
CA LEU A 208 98.20 -8.59 -113.57
C LEU A 208 96.70 -8.85 -113.39
N ASN A 209 96.29 -10.13 -113.28
CA ASN A 209 94.88 -10.49 -113.10
C ASN A 209 94.32 -9.91 -111.79
N ASN A 210 95.05 -10.01 -110.67
CA ASN A 210 94.63 -9.41 -109.41
C ASN A 210 94.54 -7.87 -109.47
N TYR A 211 95.41 -7.21 -110.24
CA TYR A 211 95.31 -5.77 -110.48
C TYR A 211 94.09 -5.40 -111.32
N SER A 212 93.77 -6.19 -112.35
CA SER A 212 92.56 -6.02 -113.17
C SER A 212 91.28 -6.20 -112.33
N LEU A 213 91.20 -7.29 -111.56
CA LEU A 213 90.08 -7.57 -110.65
C LEU A 213 89.91 -6.46 -109.61
N LYS A 214 90.98 -6.00 -108.95
CA LYS A 214 90.93 -4.90 -107.98
C LYS A 214 90.58 -3.53 -108.60
N ARG A 215 90.75 -3.38 -109.93
CA ARG A 215 90.28 -2.21 -110.67
C ARG A 215 88.81 -2.33 -111.07
N LYS A 216 88.31 -3.56 -111.28
CA LYS A 216 86.87 -3.84 -111.51
C LYS A 216 86.06 -3.77 -110.21
N SER A 217 86.56 -4.29 -109.09
CA SER A 217 85.91 -4.15 -107.76
C SER A 217 85.66 -2.67 -107.44
N LYS A 218 86.70 -1.83 -107.60
CA LYS A 218 86.61 -0.37 -107.45
C LYS A 218 85.70 0.34 -108.46
N LYS A 219 85.19 -0.33 -109.49
CA LYS A 219 84.10 0.22 -110.31
C LYS A 219 82.75 -0.19 -109.78
N ILE A 220 82.58 -1.48 -109.43
CA ILE A 220 81.39 -2.02 -108.77
C ILE A 220 81.07 -1.23 -107.49
N GLU A 221 82.09 -0.91 -106.69
CA GLU A 221 82.02 -0.05 -105.48
C GLU A 221 81.50 1.39 -105.75
N ASN A 222 81.45 1.84 -107.00
CA ASN A 222 80.93 3.16 -107.41
C ASN A 222 79.59 3.07 -108.18
N GLU A 223 79.05 1.87 -108.43
CA GLU A 223 77.72 1.71 -109.05
C GLU A 223 76.65 2.08 -108.00
N SER A 224 75.66 2.90 -108.35
CA SER A 224 74.69 3.47 -107.39
C SER A 224 73.80 2.45 -106.65
N SER A 225 73.81 1.20 -107.10
CA SER A 225 73.03 0.09 -106.54
C SER A 225 73.90 -0.94 -105.79
N PHE A 226 75.20 -0.69 -105.61
CA PHE A 226 76.08 -1.50 -104.76
C PHE A 226 75.83 -1.22 -103.28
N VAL A 227 75.85 -2.28 -102.47
CA VAL A 227 75.58 -2.22 -101.03
C VAL A 227 76.86 -2.53 -100.24
N PHE A 228 77.36 -3.77 -100.33
CA PHE A 228 78.58 -4.23 -99.66
C PHE A 228 79.22 -5.42 -100.41
N TRP A 229 80.48 -5.75 -100.09
CA TRP A 229 81.06 -7.05 -100.44
C TRP A 229 80.60 -8.11 -99.42
N ALA A 230 80.11 -9.26 -99.89
CA ALA A 230 79.48 -10.26 -99.03
C ALA A 230 80.39 -10.76 -97.89
N LYS A 231 81.69 -10.92 -98.16
CA LYS A 231 82.71 -11.31 -97.17
C LYS A 231 82.86 -10.33 -95.98
N ASP A 232 82.54 -9.04 -96.18
CA ASP A 232 82.77 -8.00 -95.17
C ASP A 232 81.58 -7.89 -94.17
N LEU A 233 80.58 -8.78 -94.33
CA LEU A 233 79.39 -8.91 -93.47
C LEU A 233 79.33 -10.25 -92.72
N ILE A 234 80.43 -11.01 -92.72
CA ILE A 234 80.56 -12.23 -91.93
C ILE A 234 81.19 -11.93 -90.56
N GLU A 235 80.51 -12.31 -89.50
CA GLU A 235 81.08 -12.43 -88.16
C GLU A 235 81.58 -13.87 -87.97
N THR A 236 82.89 -14.02 -87.77
CA THR A 236 83.56 -15.33 -87.63
C THR A 236 84.90 -15.17 -86.92
N ASN A 237 85.44 -16.26 -86.38
CA ASN A 237 86.79 -16.31 -85.81
C ASN A 237 87.86 -16.26 -86.94
N ASP A 238 89.00 -15.60 -86.68
CA ASP A 238 90.09 -15.50 -87.67
C ASP A 238 90.59 -16.84 -88.21
N LYS A 239 90.50 -17.96 -87.45
CA LYS A 239 90.80 -19.30 -88.00
C LYS A 239 89.96 -19.61 -89.24
N TRP A 240 88.67 -19.29 -89.19
CA TRP A 240 87.69 -19.73 -90.18
C TRP A 240 87.50 -18.73 -91.32
N LYS A 241 87.92 -17.48 -91.13
CA LYS A 241 87.82 -16.39 -92.10
C LYS A 241 88.28 -16.75 -93.52
N SER A 242 89.36 -17.53 -93.66
CA SER A 242 89.86 -17.97 -94.97
C SER A 242 88.86 -18.81 -95.78
N TYR A 243 87.96 -19.55 -95.11
CA TYR A 243 86.93 -20.34 -95.76
C TYR A 243 85.78 -19.46 -96.28
N PHE A 244 85.42 -18.40 -95.57
CA PHE A 244 84.44 -17.41 -96.04
C PHE A 244 85.01 -16.53 -97.15
N ASP A 245 86.23 -16.01 -97.02
CA ASP A 245 86.93 -15.24 -98.05
C ASP A 245 87.00 -16.01 -99.38
N LEU A 246 87.33 -17.31 -99.34
CA LEU A 246 87.44 -18.16 -100.54
C LEU A 246 86.11 -18.28 -101.32
N ASN A 247 84.97 -18.23 -100.63
CA ASN A 247 83.65 -18.35 -101.25
C ASN A 247 83.01 -16.99 -101.58
N LEU A 248 83.32 -15.93 -100.82
CA LEU A 248 82.61 -14.64 -100.88
C LEU A 248 83.41 -13.46 -101.48
N ASN A 249 84.74 -13.56 -101.64
CA ASN A 249 85.57 -12.39 -102.02
C ASN A 249 85.22 -11.75 -103.38
N ASN A 250 84.54 -12.48 -104.29
CA ASN A 250 84.08 -11.98 -105.58
C ASN A 250 82.55 -11.82 -105.65
N ILE A 251 81.85 -11.74 -104.52
CA ILE A 251 80.38 -11.59 -104.45
C ILE A 251 80.01 -10.21 -103.92
N ALA A 252 79.33 -9.41 -104.75
CA ALA A 252 78.80 -8.11 -104.38
C ALA A 252 77.31 -8.19 -104.03
N ILE A 253 76.89 -7.50 -102.97
CA ILE A 253 75.48 -7.29 -102.64
C ILE A 253 74.99 -6.03 -103.36
N VAL A 254 73.80 -6.11 -103.94
CA VAL A 254 73.15 -5.03 -104.69
C VAL A 254 71.68 -4.88 -104.29
N ASN A 255 71.06 -3.75 -104.66
CA ASN A 255 69.68 -3.46 -104.27
C ASN A 255 68.62 -4.37 -104.95
N ASN A 256 68.79 -4.77 -106.21
CA ASN A 256 67.77 -5.54 -106.95
C ASN A 256 68.33 -6.40 -108.09
N ILE A 257 67.48 -7.32 -108.58
CA ILE A 257 67.86 -8.37 -109.53
C ILE A 257 68.13 -7.81 -110.94
N GLU A 258 67.51 -6.69 -111.31
CA GLU A 258 67.78 -5.96 -112.55
C GLU A 258 69.19 -5.37 -112.55
N THR A 259 69.63 -4.83 -111.41
CA THR A 259 71.03 -4.38 -111.23
C THR A 259 71.97 -5.57 -111.39
N ALA A 260 71.74 -6.68 -110.69
CA ALA A 260 72.57 -7.88 -110.79
C ALA A 260 72.68 -8.39 -112.24
N ALA A 261 71.54 -8.46 -112.95
CA ALA A 261 71.44 -8.89 -114.35
C ALA A 261 72.02 -7.88 -115.37
N SER A 262 72.30 -6.64 -114.95
CA SER A 262 73.09 -5.67 -115.69
C SER A 262 74.59 -5.86 -115.41
N LEU A 263 74.99 -5.81 -114.14
CA LEU A 263 76.40 -5.85 -113.72
C LEU A 263 77.11 -7.15 -114.11
N ILE A 264 76.43 -8.30 -114.10
CA ILE A 264 77.00 -9.59 -114.54
C ILE A 264 77.51 -9.55 -116.00
N LYS A 265 76.91 -8.72 -116.87
CA LYS A 265 77.32 -8.57 -118.28
C LYS A 265 78.58 -7.72 -118.42
N THR A 266 78.77 -6.73 -117.55
CA THR A 266 79.91 -5.81 -117.54
C THR A 266 81.10 -6.36 -116.74
N TYR A 267 80.83 -7.15 -115.70
CA TYR A 267 81.80 -7.69 -114.75
C TYR A 267 81.63 -9.22 -114.56
N PRO A 268 81.76 -10.03 -115.63
CA PRO A 268 81.50 -11.48 -115.59
C PRO A 268 82.45 -12.29 -114.68
N GLU A 269 83.48 -11.67 -114.10
CA GLU A 269 84.32 -12.31 -113.07
C GLU A 269 83.67 -12.34 -111.67
N PHE A 270 82.62 -11.55 -111.44
CA PHE A 270 81.97 -11.33 -110.14
C PHE A 270 80.56 -11.93 -110.13
N SER A 271 80.13 -12.40 -108.97
CA SER A 271 78.73 -12.78 -108.71
C SER A 271 78.01 -11.64 -107.99
N PHE A 272 76.70 -11.56 -108.14
CA PHE A 272 75.86 -10.52 -107.56
C PHE A 272 74.70 -11.14 -106.80
N VAL A 273 74.38 -10.63 -105.61
CA VAL A 273 73.23 -11.08 -104.81
C VAL A 273 72.39 -9.87 -104.38
N THR A 274 71.07 -9.98 -104.35
CA THR A 274 70.18 -8.91 -103.84
C THR A 274 70.13 -8.94 -102.32
N VAL A 275 69.71 -7.84 -101.70
CA VAL A 275 69.47 -7.80 -100.23
C VAL A 275 68.44 -8.86 -99.81
N ASP A 276 67.40 -9.06 -100.63
CA ASP A 276 66.30 -10.01 -100.41
C ASP A 276 66.67 -11.48 -100.69
N GLY A 277 67.81 -11.73 -101.34
CA GLY A 277 68.41 -13.06 -101.50
C GLY A 277 68.38 -13.68 -102.91
N ASP A 278 68.03 -12.96 -103.98
CA ASP A 278 68.21 -13.45 -105.36
C ASP A 278 69.70 -13.41 -105.74
N PHE A 279 70.21 -14.46 -106.40
CA PHE A 279 71.63 -14.62 -106.70
C PHE A 279 71.89 -14.89 -108.19
N ILE A 280 72.87 -14.17 -108.75
CA ILE A 280 73.44 -14.40 -110.09
C ILE A 280 74.92 -14.71 -109.94
N SER A 281 75.30 -15.95 -110.29
CA SER A 281 76.68 -16.43 -110.25
C SER A 281 77.48 -16.03 -111.49
N ASN A 282 78.77 -15.74 -111.33
CA ASN A 282 79.75 -15.66 -112.41
C ASN A 282 79.88 -16.94 -113.27
N LYS A 283 79.25 -18.05 -112.88
CA LYS A 283 79.14 -19.31 -113.65
C LYS A 283 77.85 -19.43 -114.45
N GLY A 284 76.99 -18.42 -114.46
CA GLY A 284 75.70 -18.42 -115.18
C GLY A 284 74.55 -19.13 -114.46
N VAL A 285 74.74 -19.54 -113.21
CA VAL A 285 73.65 -20.00 -112.33
C VAL A 285 72.86 -18.79 -111.83
N VAL A 286 71.54 -18.87 -111.87
CA VAL A 286 70.62 -17.88 -111.30
C VAL A 286 69.66 -18.59 -110.34
N GLU A 287 69.55 -18.08 -109.12
CA GLU A 287 68.56 -18.49 -108.12
C GLU A 287 67.76 -17.25 -107.73
N ALA A 288 66.45 -17.22 -107.98
CA ALA A 288 65.61 -16.05 -107.73
C ALA A 288 64.16 -16.47 -107.43
N GLY A 289 63.44 -15.66 -106.65
CA GLY A 289 62.04 -15.91 -106.25
C GLY A 289 61.78 -15.73 -104.76
N SER A 290 60.59 -16.13 -104.30
CA SER A 290 60.17 -15.95 -102.90
C SER A 290 61.12 -16.61 -101.90
N SER A 291 61.58 -15.84 -100.92
CA SER A 291 62.49 -16.29 -99.86
C SER A 291 61.89 -17.39 -98.98
N VAL A 292 62.74 -18.29 -98.48
CA VAL A 292 62.39 -19.34 -97.51
C VAL A 292 62.29 -18.73 -96.10
N ASN A 293 61.58 -19.38 -95.16
CA ASN A 293 61.50 -18.90 -93.78
C ASN A 293 62.89 -18.77 -93.14
N LEU A 294 63.11 -17.69 -92.40
CA LEU A 294 64.35 -17.41 -91.67
C LEU A 294 64.69 -18.47 -90.60
N GLU A 295 63.71 -19.23 -90.13
CA GLU A 295 63.89 -20.28 -89.13
C GLU A 295 64.45 -21.59 -89.76
N ASP A 296 64.19 -21.79 -91.06
CA ASP A 296 64.79 -22.86 -91.88
C ASP A 296 66.25 -22.55 -92.26
N SER A 297 66.71 -21.31 -92.07
CA SER A 297 68.09 -20.84 -92.31
C SER A 297 69.09 -21.68 -91.54
N LEU A 298 70.12 -22.20 -92.21
CA LEU A 298 71.20 -22.94 -91.53
C LEU A 298 72.20 -22.00 -90.85
N PHE A 299 72.42 -20.81 -91.42
CA PHE A 299 73.57 -19.99 -91.09
C PHE A 299 73.33 -19.12 -89.85
N GLY A 300 74.26 -19.15 -88.88
CA GLY A 300 74.15 -18.35 -87.66
C GLY A 300 73.07 -18.82 -86.66
N ARG A 301 72.38 -19.96 -86.87
CA ARG A 301 71.51 -20.59 -85.84
C ARG A 301 72.21 -20.72 -84.49
N ARG A 302 73.51 -21.07 -84.54
CA ARG A 302 74.35 -21.27 -83.36
C ARG A 302 74.54 -19.97 -82.55
N LYS A 303 74.83 -18.86 -83.23
CA LYS A 303 74.91 -17.53 -82.60
C LYS A 303 73.57 -17.13 -81.98
N LEU A 304 72.45 -17.28 -82.71
CA LEU A 304 71.12 -16.97 -82.18
C LEU A 304 70.81 -17.79 -80.90
N LEU A 305 71.18 -19.07 -80.87
CA LEU A 305 71.03 -19.92 -79.69
C LEU A 305 71.89 -19.44 -78.51
N ASP A 306 73.14 -19.04 -78.77
CA ASP A 306 74.07 -18.56 -77.74
C ASP A 306 73.67 -17.17 -77.20
N ASP A 307 73.18 -16.27 -78.06
CA ASP A 307 72.64 -14.96 -77.69
C ASP A 307 71.37 -15.11 -76.82
N LEU A 308 70.41 -15.96 -77.23
CA LEU A 308 69.21 -16.26 -76.44
C LEU A 308 69.57 -16.90 -75.08
N LYS A 309 70.54 -17.81 -75.03
CA LYS A 309 71.05 -18.41 -73.78
C LYS A 309 71.77 -17.40 -72.88
N SER A 310 72.34 -16.35 -73.45
CA SER A 310 72.92 -15.23 -72.70
C SER A 310 71.83 -14.29 -72.17
N GLU A 311 70.70 -14.14 -72.85
CA GLU A 311 69.57 -13.30 -72.43
C GLU A 311 68.70 -13.95 -71.34
N TYR A 312 68.32 -15.22 -71.53
CA TYR A 312 67.43 -15.97 -70.64
C TYR A 312 67.72 -15.80 -69.12
N PRO A 313 68.95 -16.02 -68.60
CA PRO A 313 69.23 -15.88 -67.17
C PRO A 313 69.15 -14.42 -66.67
N LYS A 314 69.23 -13.42 -67.55
CA LYS A 314 69.04 -12.00 -67.17
C LYS A 314 67.57 -11.73 -66.83
N LEU A 315 66.65 -12.30 -67.63
CA LEU A 315 65.22 -12.19 -67.43
C LEU A 315 64.75 -12.99 -66.20
N GLU A 316 65.25 -14.23 -66.01
CA GLU A 316 64.99 -14.98 -64.77
C GLU A 316 65.40 -14.20 -63.51
N ASN A 317 66.57 -13.57 -63.53
CA ASN A 317 67.02 -12.71 -62.42
C ASN A 317 66.16 -11.46 -62.22
N ASN A 318 65.52 -10.93 -63.26
CA ASN A 318 64.57 -9.83 -63.14
C ASN A 318 63.24 -10.30 -62.56
N LEU A 319 62.72 -11.45 -63.01
CA LEU A 319 61.52 -12.08 -62.45
C LEU A 319 61.68 -12.39 -60.95
N ILE A 320 62.85 -12.86 -60.52
CA ILE A 320 63.17 -13.10 -59.09
C ILE A 320 63.13 -11.79 -58.28
N LYS A 321 63.73 -10.70 -58.79
CA LYS A 321 63.68 -9.38 -58.12
C LYS A 321 62.25 -8.85 -58.04
N LEU A 322 61.49 -8.99 -59.12
CA LEU A 322 60.10 -8.53 -59.22
C LEU A 322 59.20 -9.27 -58.23
N ARG A 323 59.33 -10.60 -58.12
CA ARG A 323 58.66 -11.40 -57.08
C ARG A 323 59.01 -10.92 -55.68
N ARG A 324 60.29 -10.78 -55.37
CA ARG A 324 60.72 -10.34 -54.03
C ARG A 324 60.16 -8.96 -53.66
N LEU A 325 60.04 -8.04 -54.63
CA LEU A 325 59.41 -6.73 -54.44
C LEU A 325 57.90 -6.85 -54.18
N ILE A 326 57.21 -7.78 -54.85
CA ILE A 326 55.80 -8.07 -54.58
C ILE A 326 55.64 -8.68 -53.18
N ASP A 327 56.46 -9.66 -52.81
CA ASP A 327 56.44 -10.31 -51.49
C ASP A 327 56.70 -9.29 -50.36
N GLU A 328 57.68 -8.39 -50.54
CA GLU A 328 57.95 -7.25 -49.64
C GLU A 328 56.71 -6.34 -49.48
N LYS A 329 56.01 -6.03 -50.58
CA LYS A 329 54.82 -5.18 -50.59
C LYS A 329 53.62 -5.88 -49.93
N GLU A 330 53.36 -7.13 -50.27
CA GLU A 330 52.31 -7.96 -49.66
C GLU A 330 52.54 -8.11 -48.14
N GLU A 331 53.78 -8.28 -47.69
CA GLU A 331 54.13 -8.27 -46.27
C GLU A 331 53.79 -6.93 -45.61
N THR A 332 54.14 -5.78 -46.23
CA THR A 332 53.78 -4.46 -45.67
C THR A 332 52.26 -4.23 -45.61
N ALA A 333 51.51 -4.63 -46.63
CA ALA A 333 50.05 -4.51 -46.65
C ALA A 333 49.37 -5.40 -45.58
N SER A 334 49.88 -6.62 -45.36
CA SER A 334 49.37 -7.55 -44.34
C SER A 334 49.53 -7.03 -42.89
N LYS A 335 50.58 -6.23 -42.63
CA LYS A 335 50.83 -5.60 -41.32
C LYS A 335 49.81 -4.49 -41.00
N ILE A 336 49.09 -3.96 -41.99
CA ILE A 336 48.08 -2.92 -41.80
C ILE A 336 46.75 -3.54 -41.36
N ASN A 337 46.65 -3.82 -40.05
CA ASN A 337 45.44 -4.38 -39.45
C ASN A 337 44.39 -3.28 -39.12
N LEU A 338 43.63 -2.89 -40.14
CA LEU A 338 42.53 -1.92 -40.02
C LEU A 338 41.45 -2.33 -38.98
N LYS A 339 41.23 -3.64 -38.77
CA LYS A 339 40.22 -4.12 -37.82
C LYS A 339 40.56 -3.71 -36.39
N VAL A 340 41.81 -3.83 -35.97
CA VAL A 340 42.24 -3.43 -34.61
C VAL A 340 41.94 -1.95 -34.34
N ILE A 341 42.18 -1.09 -35.33
CA ILE A 341 41.94 0.37 -35.22
C ILE A 341 40.43 0.67 -35.23
N SER A 342 39.65 -0.03 -36.06
CA SER A 342 38.18 0.07 -36.07
C SER A 342 37.55 -0.37 -34.75
N ASP A 343 38.04 -1.47 -34.16
CA ASP A 343 37.55 -1.99 -32.89
C ASP A 343 37.98 -1.09 -31.70
N GLN A 344 39.17 -0.46 -31.76
CA GLN A 344 39.58 0.61 -30.84
C GLN A 344 38.65 1.83 -30.92
N GLY A 345 38.31 2.29 -32.12
CA GLY A 345 37.35 3.40 -32.31
C GLY A 345 35.97 3.09 -31.73
N LYS A 346 35.45 1.87 -31.91
CA LYS A 346 34.17 1.43 -31.32
C LYS A 346 34.19 1.42 -29.79
N ILE A 347 35.32 1.05 -29.18
CA ILE A 347 35.47 1.10 -27.71
C ILE A 347 35.37 2.55 -27.24
N LEU A 348 36.10 3.48 -27.87
CA LEU A 348 36.05 4.91 -27.54
C LEU A 348 34.65 5.51 -27.74
N VAL A 349 33.94 5.16 -28.81
CA VAL A 349 32.53 5.58 -29.02
C VAL A 349 31.62 5.08 -27.90
N ASN A 350 31.77 3.83 -27.46
CA ASN A 350 30.99 3.28 -26.34
C ASN A 350 31.36 3.92 -24.99
N GLU A 351 32.62 4.28 -24.79
CA GLU A 351 33.13 5.01 -23.63
C GLU A 351 32.51 6.41 -23.56
N ILE A 352 32.56 7.19 -24.66
CA ILE A 352 31.91 8.50 -24.79
C ILE A 352 30.39 8.40 -24.51
N ASN A 353 29.69 7.47 -25.15
CA ASN A 353 28.25 7.27 -24.95
C ASN A 353 27.89 6.94 -23.48
N ASN A 354 28.76 6.22 -22.77
CA ASN A 354 28.55 5.93 -21.34
C ASN A 354 28.79 7.17 -20.47
N ILE A 355 29.84 7.95 -20.75
CA ILE A 355 30.14 9.21 -20.06
C ILE A 355 29.02 10.23 -20.28
N GLU A 356 28.53 10.41 -21.52
CA GLU A 356 27.38 11.29 -21.81
C GLU A 356 26.11 10.90 -21.06
N LYS A 357 25.88 9.59 -20.88
CA LYS A 357 24.76 9.09 -20.07
C LYS A 357 24.95 9.41 -18.57
N GLN A 358 26.16 9.32 -18.04
CA GLN A 358 26.48 9.69 -16.66
C GLN A 358 26.32 11.19 -16.43
N ILE A 359 26.82 12.01 -17.36
CA ILE A 359 26.61 13.47 -17.39
C ILE A 359 25.10 13.78 -17.39
N SER A 360 24.35 13.25 -18.35
CA SER A 360 22.90 13.46 -18.48
C SER A 360 22.12 13.11 -17.19
N GLN A 361 22.52 12.03 -16.50
CA GLN A 361 21.90 11.63 -15.23
C GLN A 361 22.26 12.60 -14.09
N LEU A 362 23.52 13.01 -13.97
CA LEU A 362 23.95 13.98 -12.95
C LEU A 362 23.36 15.37 -13.19
N GLU A 363 23.19 15.80 -14.44
CA GLU A 363 22.49 17.03 -14.79
C GLU A 363 21.00 16.98 -14.42
N TYR A 364 20.33 15.84 -14.66
CA TYR A 364 18.95 15.63 -14.21
C TYR A 364 18.83 15.65 -12.68
N GLU A 365 19.72 14.96 -11.96
CA GLU A 365 19.75 14.94 -10.50
C GLU A 365 20.05 16.33 -9.90
N LYS A 366 20.98 17.09 -10.51
CA LYS A 366 21.27 18.49 -10.19
C LYS A 366 20.06 19.40 -10.41
N THR A 367 19.38 19.26 -11.56
CA THR A 367 18.19 20.07 -11.90
C THR A 367 17.02 19.76 -10.97
N LYS A 368 16.77 18.47 -10.71
CA LYS A 368 15.77 18.05 -9.71
C LYS A 368 16.09 18.62 -8.33
N SER A 369 17.35 18.55 -7.90
CA SER A 369 17.80 19.08 -6.61
C SER A 369 17.62 20.60 -6.49
N ALA A 370 17.80 21.35 -7.59
CA ALA A 370 17.52 22.78 -7.63
C ALA A 370 16.00 23.07 -7.48
N ASN A 371 15.16 22.32 -8.19
CA ASN A 371 13.69 22.45 -8.08
C ASN A 371 13.18 22.02 -6.68
N ASP A 372 13.81 21.03 -6.05
CA ASP A 372 13.54 20.64 -4.66
C ASP A 372 13.92 21.76 -3.69
N ILE A 373 15.03 22.49 -3.90
CA ILE A 373 15.37 23.70 -3.14
C ILE A 373 14.32 24.82 -3.36
N GLU A 374 13.91 25.09 -4.59
CA GLU A 374 12.90 26.12 -4.89
C GLU A 374 11.56 25.82 -4.18
N ARG A 375 11.11 24.56 -4.20
CA ARG A 375 9.92 24.15 -3.42
C ARG A 375 10.11 24.41 -1.92
N ILE A 376 11.26 24.02 -1.36
CA ILE A 376 11.54 24.22 0.08
C ILE A 376 11.66 25.71 0.43
N GLN A 377 12.14 26.57 -0.48
CA GLN A 377 12.16 28.01 -0.29
C GLN A 377 10.75 28.61 -0.25
N ASN A 378 9.83 28.16 -1.10
CA ASN A 378 8.43 28.55 -1.05
C ASN A 378 7.75 28.05 0.25
N GLU A 379 8.02 26.80 0.66
CA GLU A 379 7.53 26.23 1.92
C GLU A 379 8.05 27.01 3.15
N ILE A 380 9.32 27.45 3.13
CA ILE A 380 9.88 28.37 4.15
C ILE A 380 9.15 29.72 4.13
N GLN A 381 8.90 30.29 2.94
CA GLN A 381 8.21 31.57 2.80
C GLN A 381 6.79 31.52 3.40
N GLU A 382 6.05 30.44 3.13
CA GLU A 382 4.72 30.17 3.70
C GLU A 382 4.78 30.06 5.23
N ASN A 383 5.69 29.24 5.77
CA ASN A 383 5.90 29.09 7.22
C ASN A 383 6.30 30.42 7.90
N ILE A 384 7.07 31.29 7.22
CA ILE A 384 7.41 32.63 7.72
C ILE A 384 6.18 33.56 7.73
N THR A 385 5.30 33.48 6.73
CA THR A 385 4.05 34.26 6.76
C THR A 385 3.09 33.81 7.85
N GLU A 386 2.91 32.50 8.05
CA GLU A 386 2.09 31.94 9.13
C GLU A 386 2.70 32.25 10.52
N LEU A 387 4.02 32.21 10.66
CA LEU A 387 4.72 32.66 11.85
C LEU A 387 4.42 34.13 12.15
N SER A 388 4.53 35.02 11.15
CA SER A 388 4.28 36.45 11.35
C SER A 388 2.81 36.74 11.68
N ILE A 389 1.86 36.01 11.10
CA ILE A 389 0.44 36.07 11.50
C ILE A 389 0.29 35.65 12.98
N THR A 390 0.90 34.52 13.36
CA THR A 390 0.86 33.99 14.72
C THR A 390 1.51 34.93 15.76
N GLU A 391 2.59 35.62 15.39
CA GLU A 391 3.25 36.63 16.24
C GLU A 391 2.37 37.89 16.42
N ASN A 392 1.65 38.32 15.39
CA ASN A 392 0.66 39.39 15.50
C ASN A 392 -0.54 38.97 16.37
N GLU A 393 -1.02 37.72 16.25
CA GLU A 393 -2.03 37.17 17.16
C GLU A 393 -1.53 37.12 18.61
N LEU A 394 -0.30 36.67 18.85
CA LEU A 394 0.33 36.67 20.17
C LEU A 394 0.38 38.07 20.79
N SER A 395 0.78 39.08 20.01
CA SER A 395 0.78 40.48 20.44
C SER A 395 -0.63 40.95 20.80
N ASN A 396 -1.63 40.65 19.95
CA ASN A 396 -3.02 41.03 20.18
C ASN A 396 -3.62 40.34 21.42
N PHE A 397 -3.43 39.03 21.57
CA PHE A 397 -3.88 38.29 22.76
C PHE A 397 -3.18 38.79 24.03
N THR A 398 -1.88 39.12 23.98
CA THR A 398 -1.16 39.70 25.13
C THR A 398 -1.80 41.01 25.59
N LEU A 399 -2.05 41.95 24.66
CA LEU A 399 -2.70 43.23 24.95
C LEU A 399 -4.14 43.05 25.49
N GLN A 400 -4.90 42.08 24.97
CA GLN A 400 -6.22 41.74 25.50
C GLN A 400 -6.14 41.17 26.93
N LEU A 401 -5.12 40.35 27.22
CA LEU A 401 -4.89 39.74 28.53
C LEU A 401 -4.49 40.81 29.57
N GLU A 402 -3.62 41.76 29.21
CA GLU A 402 -3.28 42.91 30.06
C GLU A 402 -4.51 43.78 30.36
N GLY A 403 -5.29 44.16 29.32
CA GLY A 403 -6.50 44.96 29.47
C GLY A 403 -7.59 44.28 30.32
N LYS A 404 -7.82 42.98 30.12
CA LYS A 404 -8.76 42.18 30.92
C LYS A 404 -8.26 41.95 32.35
N SER A 405 -6.95 41.77 32.55
CA SER A 405 -6.35 41.66 33.90
C SER A 405 -6.51 42.95 34.70
N SER A 406 -6.30 44.10 34.06
CA SER A 406 -6.57 45.42 34.66
C SER A 406 -8.05 45.58 35.03
N SER A 407 -8.95 45.16 34.14
CA SER A 407 -10.41 45.16 34.42
C SER A 407 -10.78 44.22 35.58
N ILE A 408 -10.15 43.04 35.70
CA ILE A 408 -10.35 42.13 36.83
C ILE A 408 -9.84 42.71 38.14
N ASN A 409 -8.72 43.42 38.15
CA ASN A 409 -8.21 44.04 39.37
C ASN A 409 -9.15 45.18 39.83
N ASN A 410 -9.60 46.04 38.92
CA ASN A 410 -10.62 47.04 39.23
C ASN A 410 -11.92 46.40 39.78
N LEU A 411 -12.39 45.31 39.16
CA LEU A 411 -13.57 44.56 39.65
C LEU A 411 -13.35 43.88 41.00
N LYS A 412 -12.11 43.49 41.35
CA LYS A 412 -11.78 43.00 42.71
C LYS A 412 -11.83 44.13 43.72
N ASP A 413 -11.32 45.30 43.38
CA ASP A 413 -11.32 46.45 44.28
C ASP A 413 -12.75 46.96 44.50
N GLU A 414 -13.58 47.02 43.45
CA GLU A 414 -15.03 47.23 43.58
C GLU A 414 -15.70 46.15 44.44
N LEU A 415 -15.41 44.87 44.22
CA LEU A 415 -16.01 43.77 44.98
C LEU A 415 -15.58 43.78 46.46
N ASN A 416 -14.31 44.05 46.76
CA ASN A 416 -13.82 44.27 48.12
C ASN A 416 -14.54 45.45 48.80
N ASN A 417 -14.79 46.55 48.07
CA ASN A 417 -15.54 47.68 48.60
C ASN A 417 -17.01 47.33 48.87
N PHE A 418 -17.65 46.55 47.97
CA PHE A 418 -19.01 46.05 48.19
C PHE A 418 -19.10 45.01 49.31
N GLU A 419 -18.12 44.13 49.50
CA GLU A 419 -18.09 43.17 50.61
C GLU A 419 -17.90 43.89 51.96
N ASN A 420 -17.04 44.90 52.04
CA ASN A 420 -16.91 45.73 53.25
C ASN A 420 -18.19 46.50 53.55
N TYR A 421 -18.82 47.13 52.54
CA TYR A 421 -20.10 47.82 52.70
C TYR A 421 -21.23 46.86 53.11
N LEU A 422 -21.32 45.68 52.48
CA LEU A 422 -22.29 44.64 52.84
C LEU A 422 -22.10 44.23 54.31
N LYS A 423 -20.86 44.02 54.75
CA LYS A 423 -20.54 43.65 56.13
C LYS A 423 -20.92 44.72 57.14
N GLU A 424 -20.75 46.01 56.82
CA GLU A 424 -21.27 47.11 57.65
C GLU A 424 -22.80 47.11 57.73
N GLN A 425 -23.49 46.86 56.60
CA GLN A 425 -24.96 46.76 56.57
C GLN A 425 -25.46 45.51 57.31
N GLU A 426 -24.79 44.36 57.18
CA GLU A 426 -25.12 43.12 57.91
C GLU A 426 -24.91 43.29 59.42
N GLN A 427 -23.85 43.98 59.85
CA GLN A 427 -23.62 44.28 61.27
C GLN A 427 -24.72 45.20 61.81
N GLY A 428 -25.04 46.29 61.10
CA GLY A 428 -26.13 47.19 61.47
C GLY A 428 -27.51 46.51 61.48
N PHE A 429 -27.76 45.61 60.52
CA PHE A 429 -28.98 44.79 60.48
C PHE A 429 -29.01 43.79 61.64
N SER A 430 -27.87 43.19 62.01
CA SER A 430 -27.79 42.26 63.16
C SER A 430 -28.07 42.98 64.49
N GLU A 431 -27.52 44.18 64.69
CA GLU A 431 -27.84 45.04 65.84
C GLU A 431 -29.33 45.43 65.84
N PHE A 432 -29.90 45.83 64.70
CA PHE A 432 -31.32 46.14 64.58
C PHE A 432 -32.22 44.93 64.89
N GLN A 433 -31.89 43.76 64.34
CA GLN A 433 -32.61 42.50 64.55
C GLN A 433 -32.53 42.04 66.02
N SER A 434 -31.38 42.22 66.67
CA SER A 434 -31.20 41.96 68.10
C SER A 434 -32.07 42.89 68.95
N ASN A 435 -32.03 44.20 68.68
CA ASN A 435 -32.84 45.20 69.37
C ASN A 435 -34.35 44.96 69.16
N HIS A 436 -34.77 44.60 67.94
CA HIS A 436 -36.15 44.23 67.63
C HIS A 436 -36.59 42.99 68.44
N ASN A 437 -35.78 41.93 68.44
CA ASN A 437 -36.10 40.71 69.19
C ASN A 437 -36.16 40.97 70.70
N ASN A 438 -35.25 41.76 71.25
CA ASN A 438 -35.27 42.15 72.67
C ASN A 438 -36.55 42.94 73.01
N ALA A 439 -36.93 43.91 72.17
CA ALA A 439 -38.17 44.67 72.34
C ALA A 439 -39.43 43.79 72.19
N GLN A 440 -39.41 42.79 71.30
CA GLN A 440 -40.51 41.85 71.11
C GLN A 440 -40.63 40.86 72.29
N ILE A 441 -39.52 40.38 72.84
CA ILE A 441 -39.50 39.56 74.07
C ILE A 441 -40.08 40.34 75.25
N GLU A 442 -39.70 41.60 75.43
CA GLU A 442 -40.27 42.46 76.47
C GLU A 442 -41.76 42.77 76.24
N LEU A 443 -42.20 42.95 74.99
CA LEU A 443 -43.61 43.14 74.65
C LEU A 443 -44.46 41.90 74.98
N GLU A 444 -43.95 40.68 74.70
CA GLU A 444 -44.63 39.45 75.10
C GLU A 444 -44.55 39.17 76.62
N ARG A 445 -43.45 39.56 77.30
CA ARG A 445 -43.37 39.53 78.77
C ARG A 445 -44.45 40.41 79.39
N ILE A 446 -44.58 41.66 78.93
CA ILE A 446 -45.58 42.62 79.41
C ILE A 446 -47.00 42.15 79.07
N LYS A 447 -47.25 41.57 77.89
CA LYS A 447 -48.54 40.91 77.58
C LYS A 447 -48.84 39.76 78.55
N GLY A 448 -47.86 38.91 78.85
CA GLY A 448 -48.00 37.81 79.81
C GLY A 448 -48.33 38.30 81.21
N GLU A 449 -47.67 39.37 81.66
CA GLU A 449 -47.95 40.04 82.94
C GLU A 449 -49.35 40.67 82.97
N ILE A 450 -49.79 41.31 81.87
CA ILE A 450 -51.15 41.84 81.72
C ILE A 450 -52.20 40.72 81.73
N GLN A 451 -51.97 39.61 81.01
CA GLN A 451 -52.88 38.46 80.98
C GLN A 451 -52.97 37.79 82.35
N ASN A 452 -51.83 37.56 83.02
CA ASN A 452 -51.80 36.97 84.36
C ASN A 452 -52.49 37.88 85.38
N THR A 453 -52.18 39.18 85.37
CA THR A 453 -52.84 40.17 86.23
C THR A 453 -54.34 40.26 85.96
N THR A 454 -54.77 40.14 84.70
CA THR A 454 -56.19 40.13 84.32
C THR A 454 -56.89 38.83 84.75
N SER A 455 -56.23 37.68 84.66
CA SER A 455 -56.73 36.39 85.18
C SER A 455 -56.86 36.43 86.70
N LEU A 456 -55.87 36.98 87.41
CA LEU A 456 -55.92 37.21 88.85
C LEU A 456 -57.04 38.19 89.24
N LEU A 457 -57.21 39.29 88.49
CA LEU A 457 -58.30 40.25 88.70
C LEU A 457 -59.67 39.62 88.49
N ASN A 458 -59.83 38.77 87.47
CA ASN A 458 -61.09 38.09 87.21
C ASN A 458 -61.38 37.01 88.27
N LYS A 459 -60.40 36.19 88.67
CA LYS A 459 -60.53 35.27 89.81
C LYS A 459 -60.86 36.00 91.12
N ALA A 460 -60.31 37.20 91.33
CA ALA A 460 -60.64 38.03 92.48
C ALA A 460 -62.05 38.64 92.40
N LYS A 461 -62.55 38.99 91.21
CA LYS A 461 -63.96 39.38 90.98
C LYS A 461 -64.90 38.19 91.21
N GLU A 462 -64.63 37.04 90.61
CA GLU A 462 -65.40 35.79 90.78
C GLU A 462 -65.44 35.36 92.25
N SER A 463 -64.32 35.46 92.98
CA SER A 463 -64.26 35.19 94.42
C SER A 463 -65.00 36.24 95.25
N LYS A 464 -64.95 37.53 94.86
CA LYS A 464 -65.75 38.59 95.51
C LYS A 464 -67.24 38.38 95.26
N GLU A 465 -67.63 37.98 94.06
CA GLU A 465 -69.00 37.76 93.66
C GLU A 465 -69.57 36.50 94.32
N SER A 466 -68.80 35.39 94.37
CA SER A 466 -69.20 34.20 95.13
C SER A 466 -69.27 34.47 96.63
N LEU A 467 -68.33 35.22 97.22
CA LEU A 467 -68.43 35.67 98.62
C LEU A 467 -69.62 36.60 98.85
N SER A 468 -69.93 37.51 97.92
CA SER A 468 -71.11 38.38 98.02
C SER A 468 -72.40 37.58 97.96
N ASN A 469 -72.48 36.60 97.06
CA ASN A 469 -73.63 35.69 96.96
C ASN A 469 -73.74 34.75 98.17
N SER A 470 -72.62 34.30 98.75
CA SER A 470 -72.59 33.57 100.02
C SER A 470 -73.01 34.45 101.20
N ILE A 471 -72.61 35.73 101.24
CA ILE A 471 -73.05 36.69 102.26
C ILE A 471 -74.54 36.98 102.11
N GLU A 472 -75.05 37.18 100.89
CA GLU A 472 -76.49 37.39 100.67
C GLU A 472 -77.31 36.14 101.00
N LYS A 473 -76.80 34.94 100.69
CA LYS A 473 -77.43 33.68 101.08
C LYS A 473 -77.40 33.48 102.60
N LEU A 474 -76.28 33.77 103.26
CA LEU A 474 -76.17 33.73 104.73
C LEU A 474 -77.05 34.81 105.39
N HIS A 475 -77.21 36.00 104.80
CA HIS A 475 -78.17 36.99 105.27
C HIS A 475 -79.61 36.52 105.12
N LYS A 476 -79.95 35.80 104.05
CA LYS A 476 -81.27 35.18 103.88
C LYS A 476 -81.49 34.01 104.83
N GLU A 477 -80.47 33.19 105.09
CA GLU A 477 -80.52 32.10 106.06
C GLU A 477 -80.64 32.63 107.49
N ILE A 478 -79.85 33.65 107.86
CA ILE A 478 -79.98 34.37 109.14
C ILE A 478 -81.36 35.01 109.26
N HIS A 479 -81.85 35.73 108.24
CA HIS A 479 -83.16 36.39 108.31
C HIS A 479 -84.31 35.37 108.40
N ASN A 480 -84.22 34.24 107.70
CA ASN A 480 -85.18 33.15 107.83
C ASN A 480 -85.09 32.52 109.23
N SER A 481 -83.90 32.27 109.77
CA SER A 481 -83.73 31.78 111.13
C SER A 481 -84.18 32.79 112.19
N GLU A 482 -84.05 34.10 111.96
CA GLU A 482 -84.62 35.13 112.82
C GLU A 482 -86.16 35.13 112.74
N GLN A 483 -86.76 34.90 111.58
CA GLN A 483 -88.22 34.73 111.44
C GLN A 483 -88.72 33.42 112.07
N GLU A 484 -87.99 32.32 111.92
CA GLU A 484 -88.27 31.04 112.58
C GLU A 484 -88.12 31.16 114.10
N ILE A 485 -87.07 31.82 114.61
CA ILE A 485 -86.88 32.07 116.05
C ILE A 485 -87.98 32.99 116.59
N ASN A 486 -88.36 34.06 115.86
CA ASN A 486 -89.45 34.94 116.32
C ASN A 486 -90.83 34.25 116.27
N THR A 487 -91.11 33.42 115.26
CA THR A 487 -92.38 32.67 115.21
C THR A 487 -92.42 31.52 116.21
N ILE A 488 -91.30 30.83 116.46
CA ILE A 488 -91.19 29.83 117.52
C ILE A 488 -91.30 30.49 118.90
N ASN A 489 -90.68 31.67 119.12
CA ASN A 489 -90.81 32.39 120.38
C ASN A 489 -92.25 32.89 120.61
N SER A 490 -92.93 33.44 119.58
CA SER A 490 -94.36 33.76 119.67
C SER A 490 -95.17 32.52 120.02
N LEU A 491 -95.00 31.42 119.27
CA LEU A 491 -95.69 30.15 119.57
C LEU A 491 -95.37 29.63 120.98
N VAL A 492 -94.16 29.84 121.51
CA VAL A 492 -93.80 29.45 122.87
C VAL A 492 -94.41 30.37 123.92
N GLU A 493 -94.47 31.69 123.71
CA GLU A 493 -95.19 32.61 124.61
C GLU A 493 -96.71 32.33 124.57
N ASP A 494 -97.30 32.22 123.38
CA ASP A 494 -98.72 31.90 123.17
C ASP A 494 -99.07 30.53 123.82
N THR A 495 -98.28 29.48 123.56
CA THR A 495 -98.51 28.14 124.14
C THR A 495 -98.23 28.10 125.64
N GLN A 496 -97.29 28.91 126.17
CA GLN A 496 -97.03 28.96 127.62
C GLN A 496 -98.16 29.70 128.35
N ILE A 497 -98.71 30.77 127.76
CA ILE A 497 -99.91 31.46 128.28
C ILE A 497 -101.09 30.48 128.26
N GLU A 498 -101.37 29.82 127.12
CA GLU A 498 -102.45 28.86 126.98
C GLU A 498 -102.27 27.65 127.93
N HIS A 499 -101.04 27.18 128.13
CA HIS A 499 -100.71 26.12 129.10
C HIS A 499 -100.97 26.53 130.56
N ASP A 500 -100.62 27.76 130.94
CA ASP A 500 -100.76 28.21 132.33
C ASP A 500 -102.20 28.64 132.65
N GLU A 501 -102.95 29.17 131.68
CA GLU A 501 -104.41 29.32 131.76
C GLU A 501 -105.09 27.94 131.88
N ILE A 502 -104.77 26.98 131.01
CA ILE A 502 -105.35 25.63 131.06
C ILE A 502 -104.99 24.90 132.37
N ASN A 503 -103.81 25.09 132.95
CA ASN A 503 -103.50 24.49 134.26
C ASN A 503 -104.18 25.20 135.43
N ALA A 504 -104.50 26.50 135.33
CA ALA A 504 -105.37 27.18 136.28
C ALA A 504 -106.82 26.66 136.19
N GLU A 505 -107.38 26.53 134.98
CA GLU A 505 -108.71 25.93 134.78
C GLU A 505 -108.76 24.48 135.24
N LYS A 506 -107.72 23.68 134.95
CA LYS A 506 -107.60 22.27 135.34
C LYS A 506 -107.47 22.05 136.84
N THR A 507 -106.79 22.95 137.57
CA THR A 507 -106.70 22.85 139.04
C THR A 507 -108.07 23.15 139.68
N VAL A 508 -108.71 24.27 139.32
CA VAL A 508 -110.09 24.60 139.74
C VAL A 508 -111.09 23.50 139.33
N GLY A 509 -110.98 23.01 138.09
CA GLY A 509 -111.78 21.92 137.55
C GLY A 509 -111.59 20.62 138.31
N SER A 510 -110.36 20.27 138.73
CA SER A 510 -110.10 19.06 139.53
C SER A 510 -110.70 19.13 140.93
N GLU A 511 -110.63 20.28 141.62
CA GLU A 511 -111.28 20.44 142.92
C GLU A 511 -112.81 20.45 142.83
N SER A 512 -113.36 20.95 141.71
CA SER A 512 -114.79 20.89 141.44
C SER A 512 -115.25 19.48 141.06
N LEU A 513 -114.47 18.76 140.26
CA LEU A 513 -114.89 17.47 139.70
C LEU A 513 -114.66 16.30 140.66
N ILE A 514 -113.69 16.38 141.59
CA ILE A 514 -113.61 15.43 142.71
C ILE A 514 -114.88 15.52 143.58
N LYS A 515 -115.38 16.73 143.87
CA LYS A 515 -116.66 16.92 144.58
C LYS A 515 -117.84 16.35 143.78
N ILE A 516 -117.90 16.61 142.47
CA ILE A 516 -118.96 16.08 141.59
C ILE A 516 -118.87 14.56 141.48
N GLU A 517 -117.68 13.96 141.45
CA GLU A 517 -117.53 12.49 141.45
C GLU A 517 -117.95 11.88 142.78
N GLU A 518 -117.65 12.49 143.93
CA GLU A 518 -118.15 12.01 145.22
C GLU A 518 -119.70 12.11 145.31
N GLU A 519 -120.28 13.25 144.94
CA GLU A 519 -121.75 13.41 144.91
C GLU A 519 -122.42 12.47 143.90
N LEU A 520 -121.88 12.33 142.69
CA LEU A 520 -122.49 11.52 141.62
C LEU A 520 -122.29 10.02 141.87
N LYS A 521 -121.16 9.59 142.44
CA LYS A 521 -120.92 8.22 142.90
C LYS A 521 -121.85 7.86 144.06
N SER A 522 -122.08 8.79 144.99
CA SER A 522 -123.13 8.65 146.01
C SER A 522 -124.51 8.52 145.37
N LYS A 523 -124.89 9.44 144.48
CA LYS A 523 -126.23 9.47 143.86
C LYS A 523 -126.49 8.32 142.89
N LYS A 524 -125.49 7.80 142.18
CA LYS A 524 -125.65 6.59 141.35
C LYS A 524 -125.67 5.31 142.17
N ASN A 525 -124.97 5.23 143.30
CA ASN A 525 -125.14 4.09 144.22
C ASN A 525 -126.53 4.12 144.86
N GLU A 526 -127.01 5.28 145.34
CA GLU A 526 -128.41 5.44 145.77
C GLU A 526 -129.40 5.08 144.65
N SER A 527 -129.21 5.61 143.44
CA SER A 527 -130.12 5.37 142.32
C SER A 527 -130.11 3.91 141.86
N SER A 528 -128.95 3.25 141.84
CA SER A 528 -128.82 1.84 141.48
C SER A 528 -129.42 0.94 142.57
N GLU A 529 -129.21 1.25 143.86
CA GLU A 529 -129.92 0.57 144.94
C GLU A 529 -131.43 0.79 144.87
N LEU A 530 -131.90 2.01 144.60
CA LEU A 530 -133.31 2.33 144.46
C LEU A 530 -133.93 1.66 143.23
N GLU A 531 -133.23 1.58 142.10
CA GLU A 531 -133.71 0.85 140.92
C GLU A 531 -133.63 -0.67 141.11
N HIS A 532 -132.62 -1.24 141.78
CA HIS A 532 -132.62 -2.66 142.13
C HIS A 532 -133.74 -2.99 143.14
N LYS A 533 -134.02 -2.12 144.11
CA LYS A 533 -135.16 -2.25 145.02
C LYS A 533 -136.49 -2.08 144.28
N LEU A 534 -136.61 -1.14 143.35
CA LEU A 534 -137.80 -0.93 142.51
C LEU A 534 -138.03 -2.10 141.54
N ASN A 535 -136.97 -2.64 140.94
CA ASN A 535 -137.01 -3.78 140.04
C ASN A 535 -137.35 -5.05 140.82
N ASN A 536 -136.78 -5.27 142.00
CA ASN A 536 -137.19 -6.37 142.88
C ASN A 536 -138.64 -6.23 143.35
N VAL A 537 -139.09 -5.06 143.81
CA VAL A 537 -140.51 -4.86 144.22
C VAL A 537 -141.47 -4.97 143.03
N ARG A 538 -141.06 -4.56 141.82
CA ARG A 538 -141.86 -4.80 140.59
C ARG A 538 -141.86 -6.27 140.18
N ASN A 539 -140.73 -6.98 140.29
CA ASN A 539 -140.64 -8.41 140.01
C ASN A 539 -141.39 -9.24 141.06
N GLU A 540 -141.40 -8.86 142.33
CA GLU A 540 -142.25 -9.47 143.36
C GLU A 540 -143.73 -9.17 143.09
N ARG A 541 -144.11 -7.92 142.81
CA ARG A 541 -145.49 -7.56 142.45
C ARG A 541 -145.97 -8.31 141.20
N GLN A 542 -145.12 -8.46 140.19
CA GLN A 542 -145.45 -9.20 138.98
C GLN A 542 -145.46 -10.71 139.23
N ASN A 543 -144.48 -11.29 139.94
CA ASN A 543 -144.54 -12.70 140.35
C ASN A 543 -145.78 -13.01 141.22
N ILE A 544 -146.26 -12.06 142.03
CA ILE A 544 -147.52 -12.19 142.77
C ILE A 544 -148.71 -12.13 141.81
N SER A 545 -148.72 -11.24 140.82
CA SER A 545 -149.75 -11.20 139.77
C SER A 545 -149.76 -12.47 138.89
N ASP A 546 -148.58 -12.99 138.54
CA ASP A 546 -148.40 -14.19 137.74
C ASP A 546 -148.75 -15.43 138.55
N ARG A 547 -148.51 -15.44 139.87
CA ARG A 547 -149.00 -16.50 140.77
C ARG A 547 -150.51 -16.43 140.97
N ILE A 548 -151.12 -15.23 140.99
CA ILE A 548 -152.59 -15.07 140.94
C ILE A 548 -153.14 -15.67 139.63
N HIS A 549 -152.52 -15.41 138.48
CA HIS A 549 -152.99 -15.95 137.20
C HIS A 549 -152.64 -17.44 136.99
N GLN A 550 -151.51 -17.95 137.49
CA GLN A 550 -151.22 -19.39 137.51
C GLN A 550 -152.16 -20.16 138.43
N ILE A 551 -152.66 -19.55 139.50
CA ILE A 551 -153.73 -20.14 140.31
C ILE A 551 -155.04 -20.20 139.52
N GLN A 552 -155.33 -19.25 138.61
CA GLN A 552 -156.41 -19.40 137.63
C GLN A 552 -156.12 -20.48 136.58
N ILE A 553 -154.89 -20.61 136.06
CA ILE A 553 -154.52 -21.72 135.15
C ILE A 553 -154.80 -23.05 135.84
N LYS A 554 -154.32 -23.28 137.06
CA LYS A 554 -154.52 -24.56 137.76
C LYS A 554 -155.94 -24.80 138.28
N GLN A 555 -156.77 -23.76 138.37
CA GLN A 555 -158.22 -23.91 138.57
C GLN A 555 -158.92 -24.50 137.33
N ASN A 556 -158.31 -24.41 136.13
CA ASN A 556 -158.90 -24.87 134.87
C ASN A 556 -158.15 -26.09 134.26
N GLU A 557 -156.82 -26.14 134.35
CA GLU A 557 -155.97 -27.26 133.94
C GLU A 557 -156.35 -28.55 134.67
N ILE A 558 -156.72 -28.46 135.96
CA ILE A 558 -157.22 -29.61 136.73
C ILE A 558 -158.63 -30.05 136.29
N SER A 559 -159.39 -29.19 135.59
CA SER A 559 -160.71 -29.50 135.04
C SER A 559 -160.68 -30.15 133.66
N ILE A 560 -159.59 -29.99 132.90
CA ILE A 560 -159.28 -30.73 131.65
C ILE A 560 -158.51 -32.03 131.96
N ARG A 561 -157.77 -32.01 133.08
CA ARG A 561 -156.71 -32.95 133.45
C ARG A 561 -156.96 -34.36 132.95
N PHE A 562 -156.14 -34.74 131.98
CA PHE A 562 -155.95 -36.15 131.67
C PHE A 562 -157.26 -36.82 131.22
N GLU A 563 -158.16 -36.06 130.56
CA GLU A 563 -159.04 -36.57 129.48
C GLU A 563 -158.24 -37.42 128.47
N ASN A 564 -156.95 -37.13 128.30
CA ASN A 564 -156.03 -37.90 127.46
C ASN A 564 -155.59 -39.25 128.09
N LEU A 565 -156.24 -39.66 129.19
CA LEU A 565 -156.57 -41.05 129.53
C LEU A 565 -157.18 -41.82 128.35
N VAL A 566 -157.95 -41.15 127.47
CA VAL A 566 -158.92 -41.81 126.58
C VAL A 566 -158.34 -42.28 125.24
N ASN A 567 -157.54 -41.47 124.54
CA ASN A 567 -157.39 -41.63 123.07
C ASN A 567 -156.12 -42.37 122.60
N HIS A 568 -155.01 -42.33 123.35
CA HIS A 568 -153.64 -42.62 122.87
C HIS A 568 -153.47 -43.90 122.03
N ILE A 569 -154.12 -45.01 122.43
CA ILE A 569 -153.91 -46.35 121.88
C ILE A 569 -153.89 -46.33 120.34
N ARG A 570 -154.91 -45.72 119.75
CA ARG A 570 -155.80 -46.59 118.98
C ARG A 570 -155.51 -46.66 117.49
N ASP A 571 -155.07 -45.56 116.92
CA ASP A 571 -155.09 -45.39 115.46
C ASP A 571 -153.76 -45.82 114.83
N GLU A 572 -152.63 -45.56 115.51
CA GLU A 572 -151.31 -46.11 115.15
C GLU A 572 -151.04 -47.45 115.84
N TYR A 573 -151.39 -47.58 117.13
CA TYR A 573 -150.87 -48.66 117.97
C TYR A 573 -151.96 -49.71 118.27
N SER A 574 -152.01 -50.75 117.43
CA SER A 574 -152.45 -52.11 117.84
C SER A 574 -151.40 -52.77 118.76
N VAL A 575 -150.82 -51.94 119.63
CA VAL A 575 -149.50 -51.92 120.28
C VAL A 575 -149.58 -50.81 121.35
N GLN A 576 -148.47 -50.39 121.94
CA GLN A 576 -148.30 -49.08 122.60
C GLN A 576 -147.12 -48.32 121.92
N LEU A 577 -147.15 -46.98 121.94
CA LEU A 577 -146.07 -46.13 121.42
C LEU A 577 -144.92 -46.06 122.41
N GLU A 578 -143.68 -46.35 121.96
CA GLU A 578 -142.46 -45.95 122.68
C GLU A 578 -141.30 -45.53 121.72
N LYS A 579 -140.51 -44.50 122.11
CA LYS A 579 -139.01 -44.46 122.10
C LYS A 579 -138.14 -43.95 120.91
N LYS A 580 -137.02 -43.26 121.28
CA LYS A 580 -135.59 -43.35 120.82
C LYS A 580 -134.86 -42.17 120.08
N GLU A 581 -133.55 -42.36 119.83
CA GLU A 581 -132.42 -41.42 120.08
C GLU A 581 -131.04 -42.03 119.59
N PHE A 582 -130.00 -41.22 119.22
CA PHE A 582 -128.69 -41.66 118.59
C PHE A 582 -127.46 -40.66 118.69
N ASP A 583 -126.28 -41.06 118.15
CA ASP A 583 -124.84 -40.61 118.34
C ASP A 583 -124.19 -39.92 117.05
N ASP A 584 -122.90 -39.57 116.77
CA ASP A 584 -121.48 -39.55 117.32
C ASP A 584 -120.55 -38.60 116.43
N ILE A 585 -119.30 -38.18 116.80
CA ILE A 585 -118.42 -37.30 115.93
C ILE A 585 -116.84 -37.16 116.10
N GLU A 586 -116.12 -37.71 117.10
CA GLU A 586 -114.95 -36.98 117.70
C GLU A 586 -113.46 -37.15 117.21
N THR A 587 -113.07 -37.97 116.21
CA THR A 587 -111.69 -38.58 116.19
C THR A 587 -110.67 -38.25 115.05
N PHE A 588 -110.47 -37.00 114.57
CA PHE A 588 -109.56 -36.73 113.40
C PHE A 588 -108.46 -35.63 113.62
N SER A 589 -107.27 -35.77 112.99
CA SER A 589 -106.16 -34.79 113.07
C SER A 589 -105.20 -34.82 111.86
N PHE A 590 -104.58 -33.67 111.52
CA PHE A 590 -103.98 -33.39 110.20
C PHE A 590 -102.43 -33.30 110.12
N LYS A 591 -101.72 -33.11 111.25
CA LYS A 591 -100.35 -32.51 111.24
C LYS A 591 -99.27 -33.29 110.46
N THR A 592 -99.40 -34.61 110.33
CA THR A 592 -98.34 -35.49 109.82
C THR A 592 -98.23 -35.55 108.30
N VAL A 593 -99.26 -35.09 107.57
CA VAL A 593 -99.27 -35.12 106.08
C VAL A 593 -98.50 -33.92 105.50
N SER A 594 -98.01 -33.00 106.35
CA SER A 594 -97.41 -31.72 105.94
C SER A 594 -95.97 -31.85 105.41
N GLU A 595 -95.90 -32.46 104.23
CA GLU A 595 -95.24 -31.85 103.07
C GLU A 595 -93.72 -31.99 102.96
N ASP A 596 -93.32 -33.26 102.86
CA ASP A 596 -92.36 -33.82 101.88
C ASP A 596 -92.33 -33.12 100.49
N VAL A 597 -93.38 -32.38 100.13
CA VAL A 597 -93.59 -31.67 98.86
C VAL A 597 -92.51 -30.62 98.56
N HIS A 598 -91.85 -30.03 99.57
CA HIS A 598 -91.04 -28.82 99.34
C HIS A 598 -89.73 -29.05 98.59
N SER A 599 -89.00 -30.15 98.83
CA SER A 599 -87.63 -30.32 98.29
C SER A 599 -87.55 -30.64 96.78
N LEU A 600 -88.68 -30.89 96.13
CA LEU A 600 -88.74 -31.41 94.75
C LEU A 600 -88.65 -30.34 93.65
N LYS A 601 -88.92 -29.05 93.95
CA LYS A 601 -89.42 -28.13 92.91
C LYS A 601 -88.40 -27.39 92.04
N GLU A 602 -87.31 -26.81 92.56
CA GLU A 602 -86.51 -25.82 91.79
C GLU A 602 -85.19 -26.35 91.17
N LYS A 603 -85.07 -27.66 90.94
CA LYS A 603 -84.06 -28.22 89.99
C LYS A 603 -84.37 -27.89 88.51
N LEU A 604 -85.18 -26.87 88.24
CA LEU A 604 -86.03 -26.76 87.04
C LEU A 604 -85.77 -25.51 86.19
N LYS A 605 -84.68 -24.77 86.45
CA LYS A 605 -84.42 -23.42 85.93
C LYS A 605 -82.92 -23.22 85.63
N ASN A 606 -82.27 -23.92 84.70
CA ASN A 606 -82.65 -24.30 83.32
C ASN A 606 -83.17 -23.14 82.45
N LEU A 607 -82.56 -23.04 81.26
CA LEU A 607 -82.98 -22.25 80.08
C LEU A 607 -82.85 -20.72 80.16
N GLY A 608 -82.09 -20.15 79.21
CA GLY A 608 -81.95 -18.72 78.94
C GLY A 608 -81.28 -18.49 77.57
N PRO A 609 -81.80 -17.63 76.67
CA PRO A 609 -81.24 -17.45 75.32
C PRO A 609 -80.90 -15.98 74.92
N ILE A 610 -80.01 -15.83 73.93
CA ILE A 610 -80.12 -15.03 72.69
C ILE A 610 -78.72 -14.86 72.05
N ASN A 611 -78.58 -15.17 70.75
CA ASN A 611 -77.51 -14.64 69.89
C ASN A 611 -77.92 -14.77 68.41
N LEU A 612 -77.52 -13.81 67.57
CA LEU A 612 -77.73 -13.79 66.11
C LEU A 612 -76.46 -13.27 65.43
N LEU A 613 -75.54 -14.19 65.09
CA LEU A 613 -74.20 -13.91 64.58
C LEU A 613 -74.18 -13.51 63.08
N ALA A 614 -74.97 -12.51 62.68
CA ALA A 614 -74.87 -11.87 61.36
C ALA A 614 -73.49 -11.21 61.12
N TYR A 615 -72.65 -11.14 62.16
CA TYR A 615 -71.26 -10.71 62.12
C TYR A 615 -70.36 -11.60 61.22
N SER A 616 -70.73 -12.86 60.95
CA SER A 616 -69.91 -13.79 60.14
C SER A 616 -70.21 -13.80 58.64
N GLU A 617 -71.06 -12.91 58.11
CA GLU A 617 -71.53 -12.97 56.70
C GLU A 617 -71.18 -11.71 55.87
N TYR A 618 -70.23 -10.88 56.31
CA TYR A 618 -69.79 -9.72 55.53
C TYR A 618 -68.28 -9.39 55.59
N GLU A 619 -67.62 -9.46 56.76
CA GLU A 619 -66.18 -9.14 56.85
C GLU A 619 -65.30 -10.08 56.01
N GLU A 620 -65.70 -11.35 55.82
CA GLU A 620 -64.86 -12.33 55.11
C GLU A 620 -64.79 -12.14 53.58
N GLU A 621 -65.80 -11.51 52.97
CA GLU A 621 -66.08 -11.67 51.53
C GLU A 621 -65.66 -10.49 50.63
N ASN A 622 -65.39 -9.30 51.19
CA ASN A 622 -65.08 -8.10 50.38
C ASN A 622 -63.62 -7.59 50.51
N GLU A 623 -63.06 -7.47 51.72
CA GLU A 623 -61.68 -6.97 51.89
C GLU A 623 -60.63 -7.85 51.19
N ARG A 624 -60.93 -9.15 51.07
CA ARG A 624 -60.05 -10.15 50.48
C ARG A 624 -59.97 -10.09 48.95
N LEU A 625 -60.93 -9.44 48.28
CA LEU A 625 -61.09 -9.52 46.82
C LEU A 625 -60.09 -8.64 46.06
N GLN A 626 -60.19 -7.31 46.19
CA GLN A 626 -59.59 -6.39 45.20
C GLN A 626 -58.20 -5.85 45.58
N PHE A 627 -57.83 -5.80 46.86
CA PHE A 627 -56.51 -5.30 47.27
C PHE A 627 -55.36 -6.19 46.74
N LEU A 628 -55.60 -7.49 46.58
CA LEU A 628 -54.64 -8.45 46.03
C LEU A 628 -54.42 -8.31 44.51
N GLU A 629 -55.40 -7.81 43.75
CA GLU A 629 -55.25 -7.60 42.31
C GLU A 629 -54.39 -6.36 42.01
N GLN A 630 -54.62 -5.27 42.74
CA GLN A 630 -54.04 -3.96 42.42
C GLN A 630 -52.54 -3.85 42.73
N GLN A 631 -52.00 -4.62 43.69
CA GLN A 631 -50.59 -4.50 44.09
C GLN A 631 -49.61 -5.43 43.35
N ARG A 632 -50.05 -6.49 42.66
CA ARG A 632 -49.12 -7.52 42.14
C ARG A 632 -48.87 -7.50 40.64
N THR A 633 -49.77 -6.93 39.83
CA THR A 633 -49.57 -6.89 38.36
C THR A 633 -48.55 -5.83 37.93
N ASP A 634 -48.19 -4.89 38.81
CA ASP A 634 -47.02 -4.01 38.61
C ASP A 634 -45.69 -4.76 38.51
N LEU A 635 -45.60 -6.02 38.96
CA LEU A 635 -44.44 -6.87 38.69
C LEU A 635 -44.40 -7.38 37.23
N ILE A 636 -45.55 -7.51 36.56
CA ILE A 636 -45.63 -7.94 35.15
C ILE A 636 -45.27 -6.77 34.20
N ASN A 637 -45.46 -5.52 34.64
CA ASN A 637 -44.94 -4.34 33.95
C ASN A 637 -43.41 -4.36 33.79
N SER A 638 -42.67 -5.18 34.57
CA SER A 638 -41.21 -5.35 34.43
C SER A 638 -40.77 -6.49 33.49
N GLU A 639 -41.67 -7.40 33.08
CA GLU A 639 -41.30 -8.54 32.22
C GLU A 639 -41.38 -8.20 30.72
N LYS A 640 -42.39 -7.43 30.30
CA LYS A 640 -42.75 -7.34 28.88
C LYS A 640 -41.97 -6.30 28.06
N ASP A 641 -41.36 -5.30 28.70
CA ASP A 641 -40.39 -4.40 28.05
C ASP A 641 -39.18 -5.19 27.47
N LEU A 642 -38.81 -6.28 28.14
CA LEU A 642 -37.75 -7.20 27.69
C LEU A 642 -38.17 -8.00 26.44
N ILE A 643 -39.47 -8.24 26.25
CA ILE A 643 -40.04 -8.88 25.04
C ILE A 643 -40.18 -7.88 23.89
N SER A 644 -40.48 -6.61 24.19
CA SER A 644 -40.52 -5.53 23.18
C SER A 644 -39.20 -5.46 22.41
N THR A 645 -38.09 -5.36 23.15
CA THR A 645 -36.72 -5.31 22.63
C THR A 645 -36.36 -6.49 21.71
N ILE A 646 -36.89 -7.68 21.97
CA ILE A 646 -36.61 -8.90 21.18
C ILE A 646 -37.42 -8.94 19.87
N LYS A 647 -38.59 -8.30 19.80
CA LYS A 647 -39.44 -8.37 18.60
C LYS A 647 -39.08 -7.32 17.55
N GLU A 648 -38.63 -6.13 17.95
CA GLU A 648 -38.11 -5.11 17.00
C GLU A 648 -36.91 -5.64 16.18
N ILE A 649 -36.08 -6.49 16.78
CA ILE A 649 -34.97 -7.19 16.10
C ILE A 649 -35.50 -8.17 15.03
N ASN A 650 -36.54 -8.95 15.34
CA ASN A 650 -37.12 -9.90 14.38
C ASN A 650 -37.91 -9.21 13.26
N GLU A 651 -38.63 -8.13 13.56
CA GLU A 651 -39.34 -7.34 12.55
C GLU A 651 -38.37 -6.63 11.61
N SER A 652 -37.21 -6.20 12.10
CA SER A 652 -36.11 -5.70 11.25
C SER A 652 -35.55 -6.80 10.34
N ALA A 653 -35.24 -7.99 10.89
CA ALA A 653 -34.63 -9.08 10.15
C ALA A 653 -35.55 -9.69 9.08
N GLN A 654 -36.83 -9.92 9.39
CA GLN A 654 -37.75 -10.56 8.46
C GLN A 654 -38.21 -9.59 7.35
N LYS A 655 -38.26 -8.29 7.62
CA LYS A 655 -38.57 -7.27 6.61
C LYS A 655 -37.48 -7.19 5.53
N VAL A 656 -36.20 -7.20 5.93
CA VAL A 656 -35.06 -7.28 5.00
C VAL A 656 -35.12 -8.57 4.16
N PHE A 657 -35.52 -9.71 4.74
CA PHE A 657 -35.68 -10.97 4.00
C PHE A 657 -36.79 -10.89 2.94
N LEU A 658 -37.95 -10.30 3.28
CA LEU A 658 -39.07 -10.11 2.34
C LEU A 658 -38.73 -9.12 1.22
N GLU A 659 -38.16 -7.96 1.57
CA GLU A 659 -37.74 -6.92 0.61
C GLU A 659 -36.63 -7.42 -0.34
N THR A 660 -35.81 -8.39 0.07
CA THR A 660 -34.82 -9.05 -0.79
C THR A 660 -35.44 -10.13 -1.67
N PHE A 661 -36.47 -10.85 -1.21
CA PHE A 661 -37.06 -11.96 -1.96
C PHE A 661 -38.00 -11.49 -3.09
N GLU A 662 -38.75 -10.40 -2.91
CA GLU A 662 -39.55 -9.79 -4.00
C GLU A 662 -38.69 -9.14 -5.11
N GLN A 663 -37.37 -9.03 -4.93
CA GLN A 663 -36.44 -8.57 -5.99
C GLN A 663 -35.89 -9.71 -6.87
N ILE A 664 -36.23 -10.98 -6.57
CA ILE A 664 -35.60 -12.16 -7.20
C ILE A 664 -36.62 -13.06 -7.95
N ARG A 665 -37.93 -12.78 -7.87
CA ARG A 665 -38.98 -13.59 -8.52
C ARG A 665 -40.16 -12.76 -9.04
#